data_AF-A0A182WSX1-F1
#
_entry.id   AF-A0A182WSX1-F1
#
_cell.length_a   1.000
_cell.length_b   1.000
_cell.length_c   1.000
_cell.angle_alpha   90.00
_cell.angle_beta   90.00
_cell.angle_gamma   90.00
#
_symmetry.space_group_name_H-M   'P 1'
#
loop_
_entity.id
_entity.type
_entity.pdbx_description
1 polymer ?
#
loop_
_entity_poly.entity_id
_entity_poly.type
_entity_poly.pdbx_seq_one_letter_code
_entity_poly.pdbx_strand_id
1 'polypeptide(L)'
;MQQFCCCLSSRTDKVSPGESFDHSKSPSPSSDESVNIFRADRHCTDIMFIAIKAAFILILLVLIIYCMAFGDIYRIINGYDDCANVCGRDNKPDQSLPCKGADRSKEPFLLVEGSGVTESDLHRMCVSSCDEIEGFKPFLNRCIRKNNPTDEVATRTGLRNFFQEVSEDLEACHREMVWLAVTSFAFSLLTLVLLRVIPGLIVWLVLLAVVLACTAGTIWLWLRWQYEAEHLPPSAADSSRMRMNNWLYYAIAATVATLLVYLVILVMRKRIKLVVQLFKEAGKAIASMPFLLAEPILTFATIAAVIVLYVYFTVWIESAGMLVVESNNSAKYVKDSTMLFTRWYNLFAFLWFCQFVIGCQHMVIAGAVAGWFFTRNKSNLSNPIGRSYCNLLRYHLGTVALGSFVIALVQFLRAMLKLLMHAVRNPQNRVTSFLFDCCQCCLQCFERFLQYLTRNAYILTAMHGDPFCQAGRNAFRLLTNNALRVFAINSVGDFVLVLAKVFVVVATGLIGVELIQKKVGLHHPYVPLILVGIFAYLVAHCFMTVYEMTVDTIFLCFCEDCESNDGISRPYYMSRGLMEFVQNSKKALSIADKSSGGTRQSVRDGKAWMGASAKPNGGGSPATAQQRATAISETVD
;
A
#
# COMPACT_ATOMS: atom_id res chain seq x y z
N MET A 1 15.02 -35.70 18.26
CA MET A 1 14.02 -35.39 17.21
C MET A 1 14.70 -34.56 16.10
N GLN A 2 15.83 -35.09 15.62
CA GLN A 2 16.57 -34.73 14.41
C GLN A 2 16.28 -35.87 13.42
N GLN A 3 16.35 -35.59 12.11
CA GLN A 3 15.95 -36.44 10.97
C GLN A 3 14.48 -36.30 10.56
N PHE A 4 14.17 -35.26 9.79
CA PHE A 4 13.26 -35.29 8.63
C PHE A 4 13.34 -33.94 7.91
N CYS A 5 14.44 -33.71 7.18
CA CYS A 5 14.42 -32.77 6.06
C CYS A 5 15.54 -33.17 5.10
N CYS A 6 15.18 -34.00 4.12
CA CYS A 6 16.08 -34.59 3.14
C CYS A 6 16.94 -33.54 2.44
N CYS A 7 18.23 -33.89 2.34
CA CYS A 7 19.21 -33.34 1.44
C CYS A 7 18.69 -33.30 0.00
N LEU A 8 18.38 -32.11 -0.50
CA LEU A 8 18.63 -31.74 -1.88
C LEU A 8 19.86 -30.85 -1.87
N SER A 9 21.02 -31.48 -2.10
CA SER A 9 22.24 -30.77 -2.49
C SER A 9 21.88 -29.88 -3.69
N SER A 10 21.83 -28.56 -3.48
CA SER A 10 21.60 -27.63 -4.57
C SER A 10 22.87 -27.61 -5.43
N ARG A 11 22.89 -28.44 -6.48
CA ARG A 11 23.69 -28.14 -7.67
C ARG A 11 23.36 -26.70 -8.03
N THR A 12 24.35 -25.81 -8.06
CA THR A 12 24.11 -24.39 -8.28
C THR A 12 23.51 -24.19 -9.68
N ASP A 13 22.22 -23.84 -9.77
CA ASP A 13 21.53 -23.44 -11.01
C ASP A 13 22.09 -22.15 -11.65
N LYS A 14 23.17 -21.59 -11.10
CA LYS A 14 23.81 -20.35 -11.52
C LYS A 14 24.96 -20.65 -12.47
N VAL A 15 25.05 -19.85 -13.54
CA VAL A 15 26.07 -19.99 -14.58
C VAL A 15 27.44 -19.72 -13.97
N SER A 16 28.31 -20.73 -13.94
CA SER A 16 29.69 -20.60 -13.46
C SER A 16 30.61 -20.13 -14.59
N PRO A 17 31.70 -19.38 -14.30
CA PRO A 17 32.70 -19.11 -15.32
C PRO A 17 33.35 -20.44 -15.71
N GLY A 18 33.27 -20.83 -16.98
CA GLY A 18 33.98 -22.01 -17.50
C GLY A 18 33.15 -23.28 -17.79
N GLU A 19 31.81 -23.26 -17.76
CA GLU A 19 31.05 -24.32 -18.45
C GLU A 19 31.16 -24.09 -19.97
N SER A 20 32.08 -24.82 -20.61
CA SER A 20 32.37 -24.74 -22.04
C SER A 20 31.20 -25.25 -22.89
N PHE A 21 30.72 -24.40 -23.81
CA PHE A 21 30.32 -24.86 -25.14
C PHE A 21 31.47 -24.47 -26.07
N ASP A 22 32.33 -25.41 -26.38
CA ASP A 22 33.57 -25.13 -27.10
C ASP A 22 33.30 -25.05 -28.61
N HIS A 23 33.78 -23.98 -29.24
CA HIS A 23 34.88 -24.12 -30.18
C HIS A 23 35.60 -22.77 -30.37
N SER A 24 36.84 -22.75 -29.87
CA SER A 24 38.02 -22.01 -30.38
C SER A 24 38.45 -20.70 -29.69
N LYS A 25 39.42 -20.91 -28.76
CA LYS A 25 40.62 -20.14 -28.39
C LYS A 25 40.54 -18.75 -27.69
N SER A 26 41.19 -18.76 -26.51
CA SER A 26 41.99 -17.72 -25.81
C SER A 26 41.30 -16.76 -24.81
N PRO A 27 42.05 -16.20 -23.84
CA PRO A 27 42.85 -16.83 -22.78
C PRO A 27 42.11 -16.79 -21.41
N SER A 28 42.56 -17.60 -20.45
CA SER A 28 42.02 -17.73 -19.09
C SER A 28 41.96 -16.40 -18.31
N PRO A 29 40.83 -16.04 -17.66
CA PRO A 29 40.80 -14.89 -16.76
C PRO A 29 41.30 -15.28 -15.36
N SER A 30 42.17 -14.43 -14.83
CA SER A 30 42.60 -14.37 -13.44
C SER A 30 41.40 -14.26 -12.49
N SER A 31 41.53 -14.94 -11.35
CA SER A 31 40.50 -15.19 -10.34
C SER A 31 40.09 -13.99 -9.47
N ASP A 32 40.06 -12.74 -9.97
CA ASP A 32 39.85 -11.59 -9.06
C ASP A 32 39.12 -10.35 -9.62
N GLU A 33 38.32 -10.46 -10.69
CA GLU A 33 37.44 -9.36 -11.12
C GLU A 33 35.97 -9.79 -11.25
N SER A 34 35.37 -10.27 -10.16
CA SER A 34 33.93 -10.09 -10.02
C SER A 34 33.69 -8.62 -9.69
N VAL A 35 33.21 -7.82 -10.66
CA VAL A 35 32.69 -6.48 -10.39
C VAL A 35 31.72 -6.60 -9.22
N ASN A 36 32.10 -6.00 -8.08
CA ASN A 36 31.29 -5.98 -6.87
C ASN A 36 30.06 -5.11 -7.15
N ILE A 37 28.96 -5.74 -7.59
CA ILE A 37 27.66 -5.08 -7.82
C ILE A 37 27.18 -4.39 -6.53
N PHE A 38 27.56 -4.95 -5.38
CA PHE A 38 27.55 -4.26 -4.10
C PHE A 38 28.80 -3.39 -3.97
N ARG A 39 28.68 -2.06 -4.05
CA ARG A 39 29.77 -1.16 -3.61
C ARG A 39 30.22 -1.57 -2.21
N ALA A 40 31.50 -1.93 -2.09
CA ALA A 40 32.13 -2.27 -0.82
C ALA A 40 32.17 -1.04 0.11
N ASP A 41 32.33 0.15 -0.48
CA ASP A 41 32.31 1.44 0.22
C ASP A 41 30.92 2.08 0.15
N ARG A 42 30.11 1.83 1.17
CA ARG A 42 28.82 2.53 1.35
C ARG A 42 29.01 3.79 2.19
N HIS A 43 28.36 4.86 1.78
CA HIS A 43 28.29 6.11 2.51
C HIS A 43 26.86 6.39 2.98
N CYS A 44 26.73 7.20 4.03
CA CYS A 44 25.43 7.63 4.52
C CYS A 44 24.73 8.49 3.46
N THR A 45 23.49 8.14 3.13
CA THR A 45 22.71 8.80 2.08
C THR A 45 21.65 9.72 2.70
N ASP A 46 21.45 10.88 2.08
CA ASP A 46 20.40 11.85 2.40
C ASP A 46 20.33 12.24 3.90
N ILE A 47 21.49 12.37 4.58
CA ILE A 47 21.62 12.64 6.03
C ILE A 47 20.77 13.84 6.48
N MET A 48 20.65 14.87 5.64
CA MET A 48 19.83 16.04 5.92
C MET A 48 18.38 15.67 6.27
N PHE A 49 17.80 14.65 5.63
CA PHE A 49 16.43 14.23 5.92
C PHE A 49 16.28 13.46 7.23
N ILE A 50 17.36 12.85 7.74
CA ILE A 50 17.39 12.34 9.12
C ILE A 50 17.34 13.52 10.09
N ALA A 51 18.14 14.55 9.87
CA ALA A 51 18.17 15.75 10.71
C ALA A 51 16.81 16.49 10.69
N ILE A 52 16.21 16.65 9.51
CA ILE A 52 14.86 17.23 9.36
C ILE A 52 13.83 16.41 10.13
N LYS A 53 13.86 15.07 10.03
CA LYS A 53 12.94 14.22 10.77
C LYS A 53 13.15 14.31 12.28
N ALA A 54 14.40 14.37 12.75
CA ALA A 54 14.69 14.55 14.16
C ALA A 54 14.18 15.91 14.69
N ALA A 55 14.41 17.00 13.94
CA ALA A 55 13.88 18.32 14.27
C ALA A 55 12.34 18.34 14.28
N PHE A 56 11.72 17.67 13.30
CA PHE A 56 10.26 17.50 13.23
C PHE A 56 9.69 16.80 14.47
N ILE A 57 10.36 15.73 14.94
CA ILE A 57 9.96 15.03 16.17
C ILE A 57 10.10 15.94 17.39
N LEU A 58 11.19 16.70 17.50
CA LEU A 58 11.40 17.62 18.61
C LEU A 58 10.31 18.70 18.66
N ILE A 59 9.95 19.28 17.51
CA ILE A 59 8.86 20.25 17.41
C ILE A 59 7.52 19.59 17.80
N LEU A 60 7.24 18.37 17.33
CA LEU A 60 6.04 17.63 17.73
C LEU A 60 5.95 17.52 19.25
N LEU A 61 7.03 17.09 19.91
CA LEU A 61 7.06 16.92 21.36
C LEU A 61 6.80 18.23 22.10
N VAL A 62 7.41 19.33 21.67
CA VAL A 62 7.15 20.67 22.25
C VAL A 62 5.69 21.07 22.11
N LEU A 63 5.09 20.88 20.93
CA LEU A 63 3.68 21.17 20.68
C LEU A 63 2.74 20.30 21.53
N ILE A 64 3.06 19.01 21.69
CA ILE A 64 2.29 18.10 22.54
C ILE A 64 2.40 18.50 24.01
N ILE A 65 3.60 18.85 24.50
CA ILE A 65 3.80 19.34 25.88
C ILE A 65 2.98 20.62 26.12
N TYR A 66 2.96 21.53 25.15
CA TYR A 66 2.10 22.73 25.21
C TYR A 66 0.61 22.35 25.32
N CYS A 67 0.11 21.45 24.46
CA CYS A 67 -1.27 20.97 24.56
C CYS A 67 -1.57 20.27 25.90
N MET A 68 -0.63 19.51 26.45
CA MET A 68 -0.77 18.88 27.76
C MET A 68 -0.85 19.90 28.91
N ALA A 69 -0.08 20.99 28.83
CA ALA A 69 -0.10 22.04 29.86
C ALA A 69 -1.46 22.74 29.98
N PHE A 70 -2.22 22.83 28.88
CA PHE A 70 -3.56 23.43 28.83
C PHE A 70 -4.69 22.41 28.67
N GLY A 71 -4.35 21.12 28.68
CA GLY A 71 -5.26 20.00 28.43
C GLY A 71 -5.65 19.29 29.72
N ASP A 72 -6.89 18.79 29.74
CA ASP A 72 -7.34 17.83 30.74
C ASP A 72 -8.21 16.80 30.03
N ILE A 73 -7.70 15.57 29.90
CA ILE A 73 -8.38 14.46 29.21
C ILE A 73 -9.79 14.24 29.77
N TYR A 74 -10.00 14.47 31.06
CA TYR A 74 -11.30 14.25 31.69
C TYR A 74 -12.37 15.22 31.18
N ARG A 75 -12.01 16.35 30.55
CA ARG A 75 -12.96 17.23 29.85
C ARG A 75 -13.62 16.54 28.65
N ILE A 76 -12.93 15.61 27.99
CA ILE A 76 -13.50 14.80 26.90
C ILE A 76 -14.36 13.67 27.49
N ILE A 77 -13.79 12.94 28.45
CA ILE A 77 -14.39 11.74 29.04
C ILE A 77 -15.68 12.10 29.79
N ASN A 78 -15.62 13.06 30.71
CA ASN A 78 -16.72 13.42 31.62
C ASN A 78 -17.50 14.65 31.16
N GLY A 79 -16.87 15.55 30.39
CA GLY A 79 -17.45 16.86 30.12
C GLY A 79 -17.24 17.86 31.26
N TYR A 80 -17.73 19.09 31.06
CA TYR A 80 -17.61 20.18 32.03
C TYR A 80 -18.87 21.05 32.05
N ASP A 81 -19.21 21.59 33.22
CA ASP A 81 -20.35 22.50 33.43
C ASP A 81 -20.06 23.93 32.92
N ASP A 82 -21.03 24.83 32.98
CA ASP A 82 -20.82 26.23 32.57
C ASP A 82 -19.83 27.00 33.44
N CYS A 83 -19.50 26.48 34.61
CA CYS A 83 -18.43 27.01 35.47
C CYS A 83 -17.07 26.39 35.17
N ALA A 84 -16.96 25.64 34.07
CA ALA A 84 -15.77 24.92 33.63
C ALA A 84 -15.22 23.90 34.65
N ASN A 85 -16.09 23.42 35.56
CA ASN A 85 -15.81 22.30 36.45
C ASN A 85 -16.02 20.99 35.69
N VAL A 86 -15.05 20.07 35.78
CA VAL A 86 -15.16 18.74 35.20
C VAL A 86 -16.06 17.88 36.08
N CYS A 87 -17.07 17.25 35.46
CA CYS A 87 -18.03 16.41 36.18
C CYS A 87 -17.33 15.17 36.78
N GLY A 88 -17.79 14.72 37.96
CA GLY A 88 -17.26 13.53 38.64
C GLY A 88 -15.88 13.71 39.29
N ARG A 89 -15.44 14.94 39.50
CA ARG A 89 -14.12 15.24 40.09
C ARG A 89 -14.17 16.45 41.03
N ASP A 90 -13.19 16.50 41.92
CA ASP A 90 -12.87 17.69 42.69
C ASP A 90 -12.10 18.70 41.81
N ASN A 91 -12.60 19.93 41.72
CA ASN A 91 -12.10 20.95 40.81
C ASN A 91 -11.28 22.00 41.56
N LYS A 92 -10.24 22.51 40.91
CA LYS A 92 -9.41 23.57 41.50
C LYS A 92 -10.07 24.94 41.28
N PRO A 93 -10.09 25.81 42.30
CA PRO A 93 -10.61 27.15 42.18
C PRO A 93 -9.77 28.00 41.22
N ASP A 94 -10.41 28.97 40.58
CA ASP A 94 -9.79 29.90 39.65
C ASP A 94 -10.20 31.33 40.00
N GLN A 95 -9.23 32.24 40.06
CA GLN A 95 -9.51 33.64 40.41
C GLN A 95 -10.31 34.36 39.33
N SER A 96 -10.26 33.89 38.08
CA SER A 96 -10.98 34.53 36.96
C SER A 96 -12.46 34.16 36.89
N LEU A 97 -12.90 33.11 37.61
CA LEU A 97 -14.28 32.62 37.56
C LEU A 97 -14.72 32.13 38.95
N PRO A 98 -15.53 32.91 39.69
CA PRO A 98 -15.89 32.61 41.08
C PRO A 98 -16.59 31.26 41.31
N CYS A 99 -17.31 30.74 40.30
CA CYS A 99 -18.02 29.47 40.41
C CYS A 99 -17.18 28.23 40.02
N LYS A 100 -15.93 28.44 39.58
CA LYS A 100 -14.98 27.36 39.29
C LYS A 100 -14.31 26.90 40.59
N GLY A 101 -14.11 25.60 40.72
CA GLY A 101 -13.58 24.96 41.93
C GLY A 101 -14.62 24.26 42.80
N ALA A 102 -15.82 24.02 42.27
CA ALA A 102 -16.84 23.25 42.96
C ALA A 102 -16.47 21.75 42.95
N ASP A 103 -16.64 21.07 44.08
CA ASP A 103 -16.52 19.62 44.13
C ASP A 103 -17.71 18.97 43.42
N ARG A 104 -17.44 18.39 42.25
CA ARG A 104 -18.42 17.68 41.41
C ARG A 104 -18.24 16.16 41.50
N SER A 105 -17.52 15.65 42.50
CA SER A 105 -17.22 14.21 42.63
C SER A 105 -18.46 13.32 42.71
N LYS A 106 -19.58 13.86 43.21
CA LYS A 106 -20.88 13.16 43.31
C LYS A 106 -21.77 13.33 42.08
N GLU A 107 -21.34 14.11 41.09
CA GLU A 107 -22.10 14.48 39.90
C GLU A 107 -21.31 14.10 38.64
N PRO A 108 -21.26 12.81 38.27
CA PRO A 108 -20.36 12.32 37.21
C PRO A 108 -20.88 12.55 35.79
N PHE A 109 -22.16 12.89 35.60
CA PHE A 109 -22.76 13.01 34.29
C PHE A 109 -22.91 14.47 33.85
N LEU A 110 -22.61 14.75 32.59
CA LEU A 110 -22.89 16.05 31.97
C LEU A 110 -24.28 16.07 31.33
N LEU A 111 -25.14 16.98 31.79
CA LEU A 111 -26.39 17.37 31.14
C LEU A 111 -26.18 18.62 30.30
N VAL A 112 -26.72 18.63 29.09
CA VAL A 112 -26.74 19.81 28.21
C VAL A 112 -28.19 20.09 27.83
N GLU A 113 -28.70 21.26 28.20
CA GLU A 113 -30.10 21.67 28.00
C GLU A 113 -30.18 23.02 27.28
N GLY A 114 -31.07 23.17 26.29
CA GLY A 114 -31.22 24.42 25.54
C GLY A 114 -32.23 24.35 24.39
N SER A 115 -32.73 25.52 23.95
CA SER A 115 -33.72 25.66 22.87
C SER A 115 -33.14 25.40 21.47
N GLY A 116 -31.81 25.38 21.33
CA GLY A 116 -31.08 25.02 20.11
C GLY A 116 -31.10 26.09 19.00
N VAL A 117 -31.61 27.30 19.28
CA VAL A 117 -31.72 28.39 18.28
C VAL A 117 -30.43 29.20 18.19
N THR A 118 -29.73 29.42 19.31
CA THR A 118 -28.39 30.04 19.35
C THR A 118 -27.45 29.28 20.30
N GLU A 119 -26.14 29.33 20.05
CA GLU A 119 -25.12 28.65 20.89
C GLU A 119 -25.11 29.18 22.35
N SER A 120 -25.63 30.39 22.57
CA SER A 120 -25.82 31.04 23.86
C SER A 120 -26.99 30.50 24.70
N ASP A 121 -27.87 29.69 24.12
CA ASP A 121 -29.04 29.10 24.81
C ASP A 121 -28.74 27.70 25.39
N LEU A 122 -27.50 27.20 25.28
CA LEU A 122 -27.09 25.92 25.83
C LEU A 122 -26.54 26.07 27.25
N HIS A 123 -27.19 25.43 28.22
CA HIS A 123 -26.75 25.31 29.61
C HIS A 123 -26.12 23.94 29.86
N ARG A 124 -24.94 23.93 30.51
CA ARG A 124 -24.19 22.71 30.85
C ARG A 124 -24.12 22.53 32.36
N MET A 125 -24.62 21.40 32.86
CA MET A 125 -24.68 21.09 34.30
C MET A 125 -24.14 19.70 34.58
N CYS A 126 -23.43 19.54 35.69
CA CYS A 126 -23.08 18.22 36.22
C CYS A 126 -24.23 17.70 37.09
N VAL A 127 -24.61 16.43 36.92
CA VAL A 127 -25.71 15.79 37.65
C VAL A 127 -25.29 14.43 38.20
N SER A 128 -25.89 14.03 39.32
CA SER A 128 -25.66 12.75 40.00
C SER A 128 -26.23 11.56 39.21
N SER A 129 -27.40 11.73 38.60
CA SER A 129 -28.10 10.71 37.83
C SER A 129 -28.85 11.34 36.66
N CYS A 130 -28.74 10.73 35.48
CA CYS A 130 -29.54 11.14 34.32
C CYS A 130 -30.98 10.59 34.38
N ASP A 131 -31.22 9.51 35.15
CA ASP A 131 -32.53 8.84 35.20
C ASP A 131 -33.56 9.60 36.04
N GLU A 132 -33.08 10.46 36.95
CA GLU A 132 -33.90 11.35 37.77
C GLU A 132 -34.49 12.52 36.96
N ILE A 133 -33.94 12.77 35.77
CA ILE A 133 -34.32 13.89 34.91
C ILE A 133 -35.29 13.39 33.84
N GLU A 134 -36.49 13.96 33.82
CA GLU A 134 -37.54 13.52 32.91
C GLU A 134 -37.10 13.67 31.45
N GLY A 135 -37.21 12.58 30.68
CA GLY A 135 -36.81 12.57 29.27
C GLY A 135 -35.32 12.45 29.00
N PHE A 136 -34.46 12.16 30.00
CA PHE A 136 -33.02 11.88 29.80
C PHE A 136 -32.61 10.49 30.28
N LYS A 137 -31.49 9.98 29.76
CA LYS A 137 -30.88 8.72 30.15
C LYS A 137 -29.34 8.81 30.08
N PRO A 138 -28.60 8.00 30.82
CA PRO A 138 -27.15 8.01 30.77
C PRO A 138 -26.63 7.32 29.49
N PHE A 139 -25.64 7.93 28.84
CA PHE A 139 -24.81 7.33 27.79
C PHE A 139 -23.36 7.78 27.98
N LEU A 140 -22.49 6.83 28.35
CA LEU A 140 -21.17 7.15 28.92
C LEU A 140 -21.36 8.14 30.10
N ASN A 141 -20.51 9.17 30.21
CA ASN A 141 -20.62 10.19 31.27
C ASN A 141 -21.47 11.40 30.83
N ARG A 142 -22.49 11.19 30.00
CA ARG A 142 -23.36 12.25 29.46
C ARG A 142 -24.82 11.85 29.55
N CYS A 143 -25.70 12.82 29.80
CA CYS A 143 -27.15 12.63 29.73
C CYS A 143 -27.63 12.95 28.31
N ILE A 144 -28.25 11.98 27.65
CA ILE A 144 -28.85 12.14 26.33
C ILE A 144 -30.38 12.06 26.43
N ARG A 145 -31.09 12.80 25.57
CA ARG A 145 -32.56 12.78 25.53
C ARG A 145 -33.09 11.39 25.16
N LYS A 146 -34.15 10.91 25.79
CA LYS A 146 -34.82 9.63 25.47
C LYS A 146 -35.42 9.64 24.05
N ASN A 147 -35.88 10.81 23.57
CA ASN A 147 -36.41 11.01 22.22
C ASN A 147 -35.36 11.57 21.25
N ASN A 148 -34.07 11.41 21.54
CA ASN A 148 -33.04 11.86 20.60
C ASN A 148 -33.14 11.02 19.32
N PRO A 149 -33.09 11.60 18.10
CA PRO A 149 -33.18 10.82 16.86
C PRO A 149 -32.17 9.68 16.81
N THR A 150 -31.00 9.81 17.44
CA THR A 150 -30.02 8.72 17.53
C THR A 150 -30.49 7.51 18.35
N ASP A 151 -31.32 7.71 19.36
CA ASP A 151 -31.80 6.65 20.23
C ASP A 151 -33.14 6.09 19.76
N GLU A 152 -34.03 6.95 19.28
CA GLU A 152 -35.20 6.51 18.53
C GLU A 152 -34.72 5.71 17.30
N VAL A 153 -33.68 6.15 16.59
CA VAL A 153 -33.04 5.33 15.55
C VAL A 153 -32.39 4.09 16.15
N ALA A 154 -31.55 4.14 17.18
CA ALA A 154 -30.86 2.95 17.69
C ALA A 154 -31.78 1.87 18.28
N THR A 155 -32.88 2.25 18.93
CA THR A 155 -33.90 1.31 19.46
C THR A 155 -34.90 0.88 18.38
N ARG A 156 -35.35 1.77 17.49
CA ARG A 156 -36.22 1.43 16.35
C ARG A 156 -35.48 0.64 15.26
N THR A 157 -34.15 0.77 15.17
CA THR A 157 -33.28 -0.07 14.32
C THR A 157 -32.79 -1.34 15.01
N GLY A 158 -33.05 -1.52 16.31
CA GLY A 158 -32.62 -2.71 17.07
C GLY A 158 -31.11 -2.79 17.36
N LEU A 159 -30.35 -1.72 17.13
CA LEU A 159 -28.88 -1.69 17.17
C LEU A 159 -28.31 -2.08 18.55
N ARG A 160 -28.99 -1.67 19.64
CA ARG A 160 -28.53 -1.97 21.01
C ARG A 160 -28.62 -3.46 21.33
N ASN A 161 -29.75 -4.08 20.99
CA ASN A 161 -29.95 -5.52 21.16
C ASN A 161 -28.96 -6.28 20.27
N PHE A 162 -28.78 -5.81 19.02
CA PHE A 162 -27.77 -6.35 18.11
C PHE A 162 -26.35 -6.32 18.71
N PHE A 163 -25.89 -5.22 19.32
CA PHE A 163 -24.55 -5.18 19.92
C PHE A 163 -24.38 -6.13 21.10
N GLN A 164 -25.41 -6.26 21.95
CA GLN A 164 -25.36 -7.19 23.07
C GLN A 164 -25.36 -8.65 22.58
N GLU A 165 -26.27 -8.98 21.66
CA GLU A 165 -26.35 -10.30 21.00
C GLU A 165 -25.03 -10.65 20.29
N VAL A 166 -24.43 -9.69 19.57
CA VAL A 166 -23.11 -9.88 18.94
C VAL A 166 -22.00 -10.11 19.96
N SER A 167 -22.01 -9.40 21.08
CA SER A 167 -21.00 -9.60 22.14
C SER A 167 -21.10 -11.00 22.73
N GLU A 168 -22.32 -11.45 23.02
CA GLU A 168 -22.61 -12.80 23.52
C GLU A 168 -22.19 -13.87 22.49
N ASP A 169 -22.51 -13.66 21.21
CA ASP A 169 -22.12 -14.54 20.11
C ASP A 169 -20.59 -14.64 19.97
N LEU A 170 -19.87 -13.51 20.07
CA LEU A 170 -18.40 -13.46 19.99
C LEU A 170 -17.74 -14.19 21.14
N GLU A 171 -18.26 -14.02 22.36
CA GLU A 171 -17.78 -14.76 23.52
C GLU A 171 -18.04 -16.26 23.37
N ALA A 172 -19.20 -16.65 22.83
CA ALA A 172 -19.53 -18.06 22.58
C ALA A 172 -18.65 -18.71 21.49
N CYS A 173 -18.19 -17.95 20.48
CA CYS A 173 -17.41 -18.48 19.35
C CYS A 173 -15.90 -18.16 19.38
N HIS A 174 -15.38 -17.57 20.46
CA HIS A 174 -13.98 -17.11 20.49
C HIS A 174 -12.97 -18.22 20.22
N ARG A 175 -13.24 -19.46 20.65
CA ARG A 175 -12.35 -20.62 20.42
C ARG A 175 -12.28 -20.98 18.94
N GLU A 176 -13.42 -20.99 18.27
CA GLU A 176 -13.55 -21.26 16.85
C GLU A 176 -12.89 -20.16 16.02
N MET A 177 -13.05 -18.89 16.44
CA MET A 177 -12.36 -17.77 15.80
C MET A 177 -10.83 -17.89 15.90
N VAL A 178 -10.29 -18.33 17.04
CA VAL A 178 -8.85 -18.58 17.20
C VAL A 178 -8.39 -19.73 16.30
N TRP A 179 -9.15 -20.83 16.21
CA TRP A 179 -8.84 -21.90 15.27
C TRP A 179 -8.86 -21.41 13.82
N LEU A 180 -9.85 -20.61 13.43
CA LEU A 180 -9.95 -20.05 12.09
C LEU A 180 -8.78 -19.09 11.79
N ALA A 181 -8.36 -18.29 12.77
CA ALA A 181 -7.17 -17.46 12.66
C ALA A 181 -5.91 -18.30 12.36
N VAL A 182 -5.70 -19.41 13.09
CA VAL A 182 -4.60 -20.35 12.82
C VAL A 182 -4.72 -20.99 11.43
N THR A 183 -5.93 -21.37 11.00
CA THR A 183 -6.13 -21.92 9.65
C THR A 183 -5.83 -20.90 8.56
N SER A 184 -6.18 -19.62 8.74
CA SER A 184 -5.87 -18.54 7.78
C SER A 184 -4.36 -18.35 7.60
N PHE A 185 -3.61 -18.48 8.71
CA PHE A 185 -2.15 -18.44 8.69
C PHE A 185 -1.56 -19.64 7.96
N ALA A 186 -2.08 -20.85 8.24
CA ALA A 186 -1.68 -22.07 7.56
C ALA A 186 -1.96 -22.01 6.04
N PHE A 187 -3.15 -21.53 5.63
CA PHE A 187 -3.46 -21.32 4.22
C PHE A 187 -2.57 -20.27 3.57
N SER A 188 -2.26 -19.17 4.26
CA SER A 188 -1.34 -18.15 3.73
C SER A 188 0.05 -18.72 3.46
N LEU A 189 0.59 -19.52 4.40
CA LEU A 189 1.85 -20.23 4.20
C LEU A 189 1.75 -21.27 3.08
N LEU A 190 0.65 -22.03 3.03
CA LEU A 190 0.41 -23.00 1.96
C LEU A 190 0.42 -22.29 0.59
N THR A 191 -0.26 -21.16 0.45
CA THR A 191 -0.29 -20.41 -0.81
C THR A 191 1.10 -19.91 -1.21
N LEU A 192 1.94 -19.48 -0.27
CA LEU A 192 3.35 -19.17 -0.58
C LEU A 192 4.13 -20.38 -1.10
N VAL A 193 3.91 -21.57 -0.52
CA VAL A 193 4.51 -22.81 -1.00
C VAL A 193 3.97 -23.16 -2.40
N LEU A 194 2.68 -23.01 -2.65
CA LEU A 194 2.09 -23.26 -3.97
C LEU A 194 2.65 -22.31 -5.04
N LEU A 195 2.82 -21.03 -4.71
CA LEU A 195 3.47 -20.03 -5.58
C LEU A 195 4.93 -20.39 -5.91
N ARG A 196 5.61 -21.16 -5.06
CA ARG A 196 6.94 -21.71 -5.35
C ARG A 196 6.90 -22.96 -6.23
N VAL A 197 6.07 -23.94 -5.90
CA VAL A 197 6.10 -25.27 -6.52
C VAL A 197 5.49 -25.24 -7.93
N ILE A 198 4.34 -24.58 -8.09
CA ILE A 198 3.54 -24.60 -9.33
C ILE A 198 3.14 -23.20 -9.83
N PRO A 199 4.04 -22.19 -9.87
CA PRO A 199 3.68 -20.85 -10.34
C PRO A 199 3.16 -20.84 -11.78
N GLY A 200 3.64 -21.75 -12.61
CA GLY A 200 3.16 -21.89 -13.99
C GLY A 200 1.68 -22.25 -14.06
N LEU A 201 1.26 -23.28 -13.32
CA LEU A 201 -0.15 -23.71 -13.29
C LEU A 201 -1.04 -22.59 -12.74
N ILE A 202 -0.62 -21.95 -11.64
CA ILE A 202 -1.37 -20.85 -11.03
C ILE A 202 -1.59 -19.73 -12.05
N VAL A 203 -0.53 -19.26 -12.71
CA VAL A 203 -0.65 -18.19 -13.72
C VAL A 203 -1.56 -18.59 -14.89
N TRP A 204 -1.52 -19.85 -15.34
CA TRP A 204 -2.41 -20.32 -16.41
C TRP A 204 -3.88 -20.41 -15.97
N LEU A 205 -4.15 -20.90 -14.75
CA LEU A 205 -5.51 -20.95 -14.19
C LEU A 205 -6.09 -19.54 -14.05
N VAL A 206 -5.27 -18.61 -13.58
CA VAL A 206 -5.56 -17.19 -13.45
C VAL A 206 -5.94 -16.57 -14.81
N LEU A 207 -5.15 -16.81 -15.85
CA LEU A 207 -5.44 -16.34 -17.20
C LEU A 207 -6.70 -16.99 -17.78
N LEU A 208 -6.88 -18.29 -17.57
CA LEU A 208 -8.09 -19.01 -17.98
C LEU A 208 -9.33 -18.43 -17.30
N ALA A 209 -9.27 -18.15 -15.99
CA ALA A 209 -10.37 -17.56 -15.24
C ALA A 209 -10.77 -16.18 -15.78
N VAL A 210 -9.80 -15.33 -16.15
CA VAL A 210 -10.07 -14.02 -16.79
C VAL A 210 -10.77 -14.20 -18.13
N VAL A 211 -10.27 -15.11 -18.97
CA VAL A 211 -10.86 -15.43 -20.27
C VAL A 211 -12.30 -15.92 -20.12
N LEU A 212 -12.55 -16.84 -19.19
CA LEU A 212 -13.90 -17.36 -18.88
C LEU A 212 -14.82 -16.28 -18.32
N ALA A 213 -14.33 -15.42 -17.43
CA ALA A 213 -15.13 -14.34 -16.86
C ALA A 213 -15.52 -13.28 -17.91
N CYS A 214 -14.59 -12.87 -18.77
CA CYS A 214 -14.86 -11.91 -19.85
C CYS A 214 -15.84 -12.48 -20.88
N THR A 215 -15.70 -13.75 -21.25
CA THR A 215 -16.64 -14.43 -22.18
C THR A 215 -18.01 -14.59 -21.58
N ALA A 216 -18.11 -15.17 -20.38
CA ALA A 216 -19.38 -15.38 -19.71
C ALA A 216 -20.11 -14.04 -19.47
N GLY A 217 -19.39 -13.00 -19.03
CA GLY A 217 -19.95 -11.66 -18.84
C GLY A 217 -20.47 -11.03 -20.15
N THR A 218 -19.71 -11.16 -21.25
CA THR A 218 -20.14 -10.66 -22.56
C THR A 218 -21.35 -11.42 -23.08
N ILE A 219 -21.36 -12.75 -22.97
CA ILE A 219 -22.50 -13.59 -23.37
C ILE A 219 -23.73 -13.22 -22.54
N TRP A 220 -23.60 -13.08 -21.22
CA TRP A 220 -24.70 -12.71 -20.34
C TRP A 220 -25.30 -11.34 -20.71
N LEU A 221 -24.47 -10.34 -21.05
CA LEU A 221 -24.95 -9.03 -21.50
C LEU A 221 -25.72 -9.10 -22.82
N TRP A 222 -25.24 -9.90 -23.78
CA TRP A 222 -25.97 -10.14 -25.04
C TRP A 222 -27.31 -10.84 -24.81
N LEU A 223 -27.34 -11.88 -23.97
CA LEU A 223 -28.58 -12.56 -23.59
C LEU A 223 -29.55 -11.61 -22.87
N ARG A 224 -29.04 -10.74 -22.00
CA ARG A 224 -29.86 -9.76 -21.29
C ARG A 224 -30.46 -8.72 -22.23
N TRP A 225 -29.69 -8.23 -23.19
CA TRP A 225 -30.21 -7.33 -24.22
C TRP A 225 -31.28 -8.01 -25.08
N GLN A 226 -31.04 -9.23 -25.54
CA GLN A 226 -32.00 -9.99 -26.35
C GLN A 226 -33.32 -10.20 -25.60
N TYR A 227 -33.25 -10.57 -24.32
CA TYR A 227 -34.44 -10.72 -23.48
C TYR A 227 -35.26 -9.43 -23.39
N GLU A 228 -34.61 -8.29 -23.15
CA GLU A 228 -35.28 -6.98 -23.07
C GLU A 228 -35.81 -6.52 -24.43
N ALA A 229 -35.17 -6.91 -25.54
CA ALA A 229 -35.65 -6.60 -26.90
C ALA A 229 -36.90 -7.42 -27.30
N GLU A 230 -36.96 -8.70 -26.93
CA GLU A 230 -38.10 -9.58 -27.21
C GLU A 230 -39.33 -9.23 -26.37
N HIS A 231 -39.15 -8.76 -25.14
CA HIS A 231 -40.25 -8.41 -24.23
C HIS A 231 -40.70 -6.95 -24.36
N LEU A 232 -40.19 -6.21 -25.34
CA LEU A 232 -40.55 -4.80 -25.55
C LEU A 232 -41.79 -4.69 -26.47
N PRO A 233 -42.95 -4.23 -25.96
CA PRO A 233 -44.12 -4.05 -26.81
C PRO A 233 -43.91 -2.92 -27.84
N PRO A 234 -44.59 -2.96 -29.01
CA PRO A 234 -44.45 -1.93 -30.05
C PRO A 234 -44.79 -0.51 -29.55
N SER A 235 -45.69 -0.41 -28.57
CA SER A 235 -46.13 0.84 -27.91
C SER A 235 -45.36 1.18 -26.63
N ALA A 236 -44.21 0.56 -26.38
CA ALA A 236 -43.41 0.81 -25.18
C ALA A 236 -42.95 2.28 -25.07
N ALA A 237 -43.02 2.82 -23.85
CA ALA A 237 -42.54 4.16 -23.50
C ALA A 237 -41.04 4.33 -23.85
N ASP A 238 -40.66 5.58 -24.16
CA ASP A 238 -39.27 5.94 -24.52
C ASP A 238 -38.24 5.54 -23.46
N SER A 239 -38.64 5.55 -22.18
CA SER A 239 -37.79 5.09 -21.07
C SER A 239 -37.41 3.61 -21.16
N SER A 240 -38.35 2.74 -21.57
CA SER A 240 -38.10 1.31 -21.77
C SER A 240 -37.21 1.05 -22.98
N ARG A 241 -37.40 1.81 -24.07
CA ARG A 241 -36.53 1.79 -25.26
C ARG A 241 -35.10 2.24 -24.92
N MET A 242 -34.96 3.28 -24.11
CA MET A 242 -33.65 3.77 -23.65
C MET A 242 -32.94 2.73 -22.77
N ARG A 243 -33.67 2.06 -21.87
CA ARG A 243 -33.12 0.96 -21.07
C ARG A 243 -32.62 -0.20 -21.93
N MET A 244 -33.38 -0.63 -22.94
CA MET A 244 -32.94 -1.64 -23.91
C MET A 244 -31.67 -1.18 -24.65
N ASN A 245 -31.65 0.05 -25.16
CA ASN A 245 -30.47 0.61 -25.84
C ASN A 245 -29.25 0.69 -24.93
N ASN A 246 -29.42 0.98 -23.64
CA ASN A 246 -28.31 0.96 -22.67
C ASN A 246 -27.68 -0.42 -22.56
N TRP A 247 -28.48 -1.50 -22.50
CA TRP A 247 -27.97 -2.86 -22.50
C TRP A 247 -27.21 -3.19 -23.79
N LEU A 248 -27.68 -2.70 -24.95
CA LEU A 248 -26.95 -2.84 -26.22
C LEU A 248 -25.59 -2.14 -26.15
N TYR A 249 -25.53 -0.90 -25.67
CA TYR A 249 -24.29 -0.16 -25.51
C TYR A 249 -23.32 -0.89 -24.56
N TYR A 250 -23.81 -1.45 -23.45
CA TYR A 250 -23.01 -2.26 -22.53
C TYR A 250 -22.49 -3.54 -23.20
N ALA A 251 -23.30 -4.25 -23.98
CA ALA A 251 -22.89 -5.47 -24.68
C ALA A 251 -21.83 -5.21 -25.75
N ILE A 252 -21.98 -4.13 -26.55
CA ILE A 252 -20.99 -3.71 -27.55
C ILE A 252 -19.67 -3.33 -26.85
N ALA A 253 -19.74 -2.49 -25.80
CA ALA A 253 -18.57 -2.08 -25.04
C ALA A 253 -17.84 -3.28 -24.41
N ALA A 254 -18.58 -4.23 -23.84
CA ALA A 254 -18.02 -5.46 -23.26
C ALA A 254 -17.37 -6.36 -24.32
N THR A 255 -17.92 -6.41 -25.54
CA THR A 255 -17.32 -7.16 -26.65
C THR A 255 -15.98 -6.57 -27.06
N VAL A 256 -15.92 -5.25 -27.24
CA VAL A 256 -14.66 -4.53 -27.54
C VAL A 256 -13.63 -4.73 -26.43
N ALA A 257 -14.05 -4.59 -25.16
CA ALA A 257 -13.18 -4.82 -24.01
C ALA A 257 -12.65 -6.26 -23.96
N THR A 258 -13.48 -7.26 -24.22
CA THR A 258 -13.06 -8.68 -24.24
C THR A 258 -12.05 -8.97 -25.34
N LEU A 259 -12.27 -8.43 -26.55
CA LEU A 259 -11.32 -8.55 -27.66
C LEU A 259 -9.98 -7.88 -27.33
N LEU A 260 -10.00 -6.71 -26.69
CA LEU A 260 -8.80 -6.03 -26.21
C LEU A 260 -8.04 -6.88 -25.19
N VAL A 261 -8.75 -7.45 -24.20
CA VAL A 261 -8.16 -8.33 -23.18
C VAL A 261 -7.49 -9.55 -23.84
N TYR A 262 -8.14 -10.17 -24.83
CA TYR A 262 -7.57 -11.29 -25.56
C TYR A 262 -6.32 -10.91 -26.33
N LEU A 263 -6.35 -9.79 -27.05
CA LEU A 263 -5.19 -9.27 -27.76
C LEU A 263 -4.02 -9.02 -26.79
N VAL A 264 -4.29 -8.40 -25.63
CA VAL A 264 -3.29 -8.16 -24.58
C VAL A 264 -2.70 -9.48 -24.07
N ILE A 265 -3.53 -10.49 -23.77
CA ILE A 265 -3.05 -11.81 -23.31
C ILE A 265 -2.18 -12.49 -24.38
N LEU A 266 -2.58 -12.41 -25.66
CA LEU A 266 -1.81 -12.97 -26.77
C LEU A 266 -0.45 -12.30 -26.93
N VAL A 267 -0.40 -10.95 -26.91
CA VAL A 267 0.85 -10.17 -26.95
C VAL A 267 1.74 -10.48 -25.75
N MET A 268 1.14 -10.65 -24.57
CA MET A 268 1.86 -10.91 -23.32
C MET A 268 2.27 -12.37 -23.12
N ARG A 269 1.84 -13.32 -23.98
CA ARG A 269 2.15 -14.76 -23.87
C ARG A 269 3.64 -15.04 -23.69
N LYS A 270 4.51 -14.33 -24.42
CA LYS A 270 5.97 -14.48 -24.30
C LYS A 270 6.48 -13.93 -22.96
N ARG A 271 5.86 -12.88 -22.42
CA ARG A 271 6.22 -12.25 -21.14
C ARG A 271 5.75 -13.07 -19.94
N ILE A 272 4.62 -13.77 -20.04
CA ILE A 272 4.12 -14.67 -18.99
C ILE A 272 5.16 -15.73 -18.59
N LYS A 273 5.93 -16.26 -19.56
CA LYS A 273 7.04 -17.18 -19.27
C LYS A 273 8.09 -16.55 -18.34
N LEU A 274 8.42 -15.27 -18.54
CA LEU A 274 9.34 -14.53 -17.65
C LEU A 274 8.74 -14.36 -16.25
N VAL A 275 7.46 -13.97 -16.17
CA VAL A 275 6.75 -13.83 -14.87
C VAL A 275 6.81 -15.14 -14.08
N VAL A 276 6.50 -16.27 -14.73
CA VAL A 276 6.58 -17.58 -14.08
C VAL A 276 7.99 -17.89 -13.56
N GLN A 277 9.05 -17.54 -14.31
CA GLN A 277 10.42 -17.75 -13.85
C GLN A 277 10.80 -16.83 -12.69
N LEU A 278 10.37 -15.56 -12.72
CA LEU A 278 10.58 -14.62 -11.62
C LEU A 278 9.90 -15.10 -10.34
N PHE A 279 8.68 -15.62 -10.44
CA PHE A 279 7.96 -16.21 -9.30
C PHE A 279 8.70 -17.44 -8.75
N LYS A 280 9.22 -18.32 -9.63
CA LYS A 280 10.04 -19.47 -9.18
C LYS A 280 11.27 -19.02 -8.40
N GLU A 281 12.00 -18.02 -8.91
CA GLU A 281 13.19 -17.51 -8.22
C GLU A 281 12.84 -16.76 -6.93
N ALA A 282 11.72 -16.03 -6.87
CA ALA A 282 11.22 -15.41 -5.65
C ALA A 282 10.88 -16.47 -4.58
N GLY A 283 10.22 -17.55 -4.98
CA GLY A 283 9.96 -18.70 -4.11
C GLY A 283 11.25 -19.35 -3.58
N LYS A 284 12.30 -19.46 -4.40
CA LYS A 284 13.63 -19.96 -3.96
C LYS A 284 14.28 -18.99 -2.96
N ALA A 285 14.20 -17.68 -3.20
CA ALA A 285 14.76 -16.66 -2.31
C ALA A 285 14.09 -16.69 -0.92
N ILE A 286 12.76 -16.68 -0.86
CA ILE A 286 12.00 -16.74 0.40
C ILE A 286 12.28 -18.04 1.15
N ALA A 287 12.32 -19.18 0.44
CA ALA A 287 12.63 -20.47 1.07
C ALA A 287 14.04 -20.54 1.67
N SER A 288 15.01 -19.84 1.08
CA SER A 288 16.37 -19.77 1.62
C SER A 288 16.54 -18.76 2.76
N MET A 289 15.60 -17.83 2.90
CA MET A 289 15.60 -16.76 3.91
C MET A 289 14.23 -16.71 4.61
N PRO A 290 13.83 -17.76 5.34
CA PRO A 290 12.47 -17.88 5.88
C PRO A 290 12.09 -16.75 6.85
N PHE A 291 13.08 -16.16 7.52
CA PHE A 291 12.89 -15.00 8.40
C PHE A 291 12.36 -13.75 7.67
N LEU A 292 12.40 -13.68 6.32
CA LEU A 292 11.73 -12.62 5.55
C LEU A 292 10.22 -12.60 5.81
N LEU A 293 9.63 -13.75 6.13
CA LEU A 293 8.19 -13.86 6.42
C LEU A 293 7.82 -13.32 7.80
N ALA A 294 8.80 -13.07 8.69
CA ALA A 294 8.58 -12.42 9.97
C ALA A 294 8.58 -10.88 9.88
N GLU A 295 9.08 -10.32 8.77
CA GLU A 295 9.19 -8.88 8.56
C GLU A 295 7.85 -8.13 8.70
N PRO A 296 6.72 -8.60 8.14
CA PRO A 296 5.44 -7.91 8.30
C PRO A 296 5.01 -7.80 9.76
N ILE A 297 5.32 -8.80 10.60
CA ILE A 297 4.93 -8.81 12.01
C ILE A 297 5.57 -7.61 12.73
N LEU A 298 6.87 -7.37 12.47
CA LEU A 298 7.56 -6.22 13.02
C LEU A 298 6.96 -4.90 12.52
N THR A 299 6.63 -4.82 11.22
CA THR A 299 5.95 -3.65 10.64
C THR A 299 4.58 -3.42 11.26
N PHE A 300 3.75 -4.44 11.47
CA PHE A 300 2.46 -4.28 12.13
C PHE A 300 2.60 -3.86 13.59
N ALA A 301 3.53 -4.46 14.33
CA ALA A 301 3.78 -4.08 15.72
C ALA A 301 4.21 -2.61 15.83
N THR A 302 5.09 -2.17 14.93
CA THR A 302 5.57 -0.78 14.91
C THR A 302 4.51 0.20 14.41
N ILE A 303 3.71 -0.14 13.39
CA ILE A 303 2.57 0.69 12.95
C ILE A 303 1.50 0.75 14.05
N ALA A 304 1.20 -0.36 14.74
CA ALA A 304 0.26 -0.37 15.85
C ALA A 304 0.73 0.56 16.98
N ALA A 305 2.02 0.54 17.32
CA ALA A 305 2.61 1.49 18.27
C ALA A 305 2.46 2.96 17.80
N VAL A 306 2.68 3.23 16.51
CA VAL A 306 2.46 4.57 15.92
C VAL A 306 0.97 4.99 15.99
N ILE A 307 0.03 4.08 15.76
CA ILE A 307 -1.42 4.34 15.90
C ILE A 307 -1.76 4.66 17.35
N VAL A 308 -1.26 3.88 18.31
CA VAL A 308 -1.49 4.12 19.75
C VAL A 308 -0.94 5.50 20.15
N LEU A 309 0.27 5.85 19.72
CA LEU A 309 0.86 7.17 19.97
C LEU A 309 0.05 8.30 19.32
N TYR A 310 -0.40 8.11 18.08
CA TYR A 310 -1.25 9.09 17.39
C TYR A 310 -2.57 9.34 18.14
N VAL A 311 -3.25 8.27 18.58
CA VAL A 311 -4.50 8.38 19.35
C VAL A 311 -4.22 9.07 20.68
N TYR A 312 -3.18 8.65 21.40
CA TYR A 312 -2.78 9.26 22.66
C TYR A 312 -2.52 10.77 22.52
N PHE A 313 -1.74 11.19 21.53
CA PHE A 313 -1.52 12.61 21.25
C PHE A 313 -2.79 13.33 20.83
N THR A 314 -3.65 12.70 20.03
CA THR A 314 -4.92 13.29 19.60
C THR A 314 -5.84 13.56 20.78
N VAL A 315 -5.93 12.64 21.75
CA VAL A 315 -6.74 12.82 22.96
C VAL A 315 -6.26 14.05 23.75
N TRP A 316 -4.96 14.23 23.93
CA TRP A 316 -4.40 15.41 24.57
C TRP A 316 -4.67 16.70 23.80
N ILE A 317 -4.41 16.71 22.48
CA ILE A 317 -4.66 17.87 21.61
C ILE A 317 -6.14 18.27 21.65
N GLU A 318 -7.06 17.30 21.59
CA GLU A 318 -8.48 17.61 21.60
C GLU A 318 -8.98 18.11 22.96
N SER A 319 -8.32 17.71 24.05
CA SER A 319 -8.64 18.13 25.42
C SER A 319 -8.10 19.51 25.80
N ALA A 320 -7.15 20.02 25.01
CA ALA A 320 -6.50 21.31 25.21
C ALA A 320 -7.45 22.47 24.90
N GLY A 321 -7.38 23.52 25.71
CA GLY A 321 -8.09 24.77 25.47
C GLY A 321 -7.85 25.81 26.57
N MET A 322 -7.95 27.08 26.21
CA MET A 322 -7.88 28.21 27.13
C MET A 322 -9.28 28.54 27.63
N LEU A 323 -9.40 28.82 28.93
CA LEU A 323 -10.66 29.19 29.54
C LEU A 323 -11.04 30.61 29.13
N VAL A 324 -12.19 30.78 28.49
CA VAL A 324 -12.79 32.08 28.15
C VAL A 324 -14.15 32.17 28.83
N VAL A 325 -14.36 33.25 29.58
CA VAL A 325 -15.64 33.55 30.23
C VAL A 325 -16.50 34.38 29.28
N GLU A 326 -17.72 33.94 29.03
CA GLU A 326 -18.73 34.61 28.22
C GLU A 326 -19.57 35.59 29.05
N SER A 327 -20.30 36.48 28.38
CA SER A 327 -21.11 37.53 29.02
C SER A 327 -22.28 36.98 29.86
N ASN A 328 -22.67 35.73 29.67
CA ASN A 328 -23.71 35.02 30.42
C ASN A 328 -23.19 34.32 31.69
N ASN A 329 -21.97 34.65 32.15
CA ASN A 329 -21.25 33.95 33.24
C ASN A 329 -20.98 32.46 32.97
N SER A 330 -21.13 31.98 31.74
CA SER A 330 -20.67 30.67 31.34
C SER A 330 -19.21 30.73 30.87
N ALA A 331 -18.51 29.60 30.93
CA ALA A 331 -17.14 29.50 30.47
C ALA A 331 -16.98 28.37 29.46
N LYS A 332 -16.12 28.59 28.47
CA LYS A 332 -15.79 27.59 27.45
C LYS A 332 -14.29 27.51 27.22
N TYR A 333 -13.84 26.32 26.86
CA TYR A 333 -12.47 26.09 26.46
C TYR A 333 -12.33 26.31 24.96
N VAL A 334 -11.60 27.36 24.58
CA VAL A 334 -11.33 27.71 23.18
C VAL A 334 -9.88 27.33 22.84
N LYS A 335 -9.68 26.70 21.69
CA LYS A 335 -8.35 26.35 21.18
C LYS A 335 -7.69 27.58 20.55
N ASP A 336 -6.43 27.83 20.88
CA ASP A 336 -5.62 28.84 20.19
C ASP A 336 -5.13 28.32 18.83
N SER A 337 -4.51 29.21 18.05
CA SER A 337 -3.94 28.86 16.75
C SER A 337 -2.88 27.76 16.86
N THR A 338 -2.12 27.71 17.96
CA THR A 338 -1.08 26.69 18.20
C THR A 338 -1.68 25.30 18.39
N MET A 339 -2.72 25.16 19.21
CA MET A 339 -3.43 23.89 19.42
C MET A 339 -4.08 23.40 18.11
N LEU A 340 -4.70 24.31 17.34
CA LEU A 340 -5.29 23.99 16.04
C LEU A 340 -4.23 23.54 15.02
N PHE A 341 -3.07 24.20 14.98
CA PHE A 341 -1.94 23.80 14.15
C PHE A 341 -1.40 22.43 14.56
N THR A 342 -1.29 22.17 15.86
CA THR A 342 -0.77 20.90 16.41
C THR A 342 -1.60 19.70 15.96
N ARG A 343 -2.93 19.85 15.81
CA ARG A 343 -3.79 18.80 15.27
C ARG A 343 -3.37 18.35 13.86
N TRP A 344 -3.12 19.31 12.97
CA TRP A 344 -2.66 19.03 11.61
C TRP A 344 -1.23 18.51 11.58
N TYR A 345 -0.37 19.05 12.43
CA TYR A 345 1.01 18.59 12.58
C TYR A 345 1.08 17.14 13.06
N ASN A 346 0.26 16.74 14.03
CA ASN A 346 0.15 15.36 14.52
C ASN A 346 -0.38 14.39 13.44
N LEU A 347 -1.36 14.81 12.63
CA LEU A 347 -1.83 14.02 11.49
C LEU A 347 -0.73 13.81 10.45
N PHE A 348 0.01 14.87 10.11
CA PHE A 348 1.15 14.75 9.18
C PHE A 348 2.25 13.85 9.76
N ALA A 349 2.53 13.97 11.06
CA ALA A 349 3.47 13.09 11.77
C ALA A 349 3.06 11.62 11.62
N PHE A 350 1.80 11.30 11.92
CA PHE A 350 1.26 9.94 11.78
C PHE A 350 1.47 9.36 10.37
N LEU A 351 1.12 10.13 9.32
CA LEU A 351 1.29 9.71 7.93
C LEU A 351 2.78 9.49 7.59
N TRP A 352 3.66 10.40 8.00
CA TRP A 352 5.09 10.29 7.74
C TRP A 352 5.72 9.11 8.47
N PHE A 353 5.37 8.87 9.73
CA PHE A 353 5.84 7.72 10.48
C PHE A 353 5.39 6.39 9.86
N CYS A 354 4.13 6.28 9.45
CA CYS A 354 3.63 5.06 8.79
C CYS A 354 4.39 4.79 7.47
N GLN A 355 4.54 5.80 6.61
CA GLN A 355 5.29 5.64 5.35
C GLN A 355 6.77 5.32 5.59
N PHE A 356 7.36 5.85 6.66
CA PHE A 356 8.74 5.57 7.01
C PHE A 356 8.95 4.12 7.45
N VAL A 357 8.06 3.58 8.28
CA VAL A 357 8.12 2.18 8.71
C VAL A 357 7.98 1.25 7.49
N ILE A 358 7.00 1.51 6.63
CA ILE A 358 6.81 0.75 5.38
C ILE A 358 8.05 0.83 4.48
N GLY A 359 8.65 2.03 4.36
CA GLY A 359 9.88 2.22 3.58
C GLY A 359 11.09 1.48 4.16
N CYS A 360 11.20 1.38 5.49
CA CYS A 360 12.23 0.57 6.14
C CYS A 360 12.09 -0.91 5.75
N GLN A 361 10.86 -1.44 5.82
CA GLN A 361 10.57 -2.82 5.39
C GLN A 361 10.97 -3.05 3.93
N HIS A 362 10.60 -2.15 3.02
CA HIS A 362 10.96 -2.27 1.61
C HIS A 362 12.48 -2.33 1.40
N MET A 363 13.23 -1.46 2.08
CA MET A 363 14.69 -1.44 2.00
C MET A 363 15.32 -2.72 2.56
N VAL A 364 14.81 -3.23 3.68
CA VAL A 364 15.30 -4.46 4.33
C VAL A 364 15.10 -5.67 3.42
N ILE A 365 13.87 -5.88 2.92
CA ILE A 365 13.56 -6.98 2.01
C ILE A 365 14.41 -6.87 0.74
N ALA A 366 14.48 -5.68 0.14
CA ALA A 366 15.24 -5.46 -1.08
C ALA A 366 16.74 -5.77 -0.89
N GLY A 367 17.34 -5.29 0.20
CA GLY A 367 18.76 -5.53 0.47
C GLY A 367 19.08 -7.01 0.73
N ALA A 368 18.19 -7.72 1.44
CA ALA A 368 18.35 -9.16 1.68
C ALA A 368 18.21 -9.97 0.39
N VAL A 369 17.19 -9.67 -0.42
CA VAL A 369 16.92 -10.35 -1.70
C VAL A 369 17.98 -10.05 -2.74
N ALA A 370 18.46 -8.80 -2.85
CA ALA A 370 19.58 -8.45 -3.72
C ALA A 370 20.88 -9.14 -3.27
N GLY A 371 21.14 -9.18 -1.96
CA GLY A 371 22.29 -9.89 -1.39
C GLY A 371 22.25 -11.37 -1.74
N TRP A 372 21.07 -11.98 -1.64
CA TRP A 372 20.85 -13.35 -2.11
C TRP A 372 21.06 -13.47 -3.62
N PHE A 373 20.46 -12.60 -4.43
CA PHE A 373 20.50 -12.67 -5.89
C PHE A 373 21.93 -12.62 -6.43
N PHE A 374 22.78 -11.73 -5.93
CA PHE A 374 24.17 -11.59 -6.39
C PHE A 374 25.17 -12.49 -5.65
N THR A 375 24.74 -13.32 -4.70
CA THR A 375 25.61 -14.34 -4.10
C THR A 375 25.57 -15.64 -4.90
N ARG A 376 26.71 -16.10 -5.42
CA ARG A 376 26.85 -17.37 -6.17
C ARG A 376 26.64 -18.59 -5.28
N ASN A 377 27.51 -18.77 -4.29
CA ASN A 377 27.41 -19.87 -3.34
C ASN A 377 26.50 -19.48 -2.17
N LYS A 378 25.31 -20.09 -2.12
CA LYS A 378 24.29 -19.73 -1.13
C LYS A 378 24.65 -20.08 0.31
N SER A 379 25.59 -21.00 0.51
CA SER A 379 26.10 -21.33 1.86
C SER A 379 26.87 -20.17 2.51
N ASN A 380 27.35 -19.19 1.73
CA ASN A 380 28.02 -18.00 2.25
C ASN A 380 27.05 -16.91 2.75
N LEU A 381 25.73 -17.11 2.61
CA LEU A 381 24.71 -16.20 3.16
C LEU A 381 24.47 -16.49 4.63
N SER A 382 25.32 -15.96 5.52
CA SER A 382 25.17 -16.16 6.97
C SER A 382 23.92 -15.46 7.54
N ASN A 383 23.83 -14.12 7.43
CA ASN A 383 22.69 -13.35 7.92
C ASN A 383 22.31 -12.19 6.97
N PRO A 384 21.64 -12.48 5.84
CA PRO A 384 21.31 -11.46 4.84
C PRO A 384 20.33 -10.40 5.37
N ILE A 385 19.36 -10.80 6.20
CA ILE A 385 18.36 -9.88 6.76
C ILE A 385 18.98 -8.96 7.79
N GLY A 386 19.73 -9.51 8.75
CA GLY A 386 20.43 -8.70 9.76
C GLY A 386 21.46 -7.75 9.13
N ARG A 387 22.17 -8.18 8.09
CA ARG A 387 23.06 -7.29 7.32
C ARG A 387 22.27 -6.18 6.61
N SER A 388 21.10 -6.49 6.04
CA SER A 388 20.23 -5.51 5.41
C SER A 388 19.73 -4.47 6.42
N TYR A 389 19.32 -4.90 7.62
CA TYR A 389 18.99 -4.01 8.74
C TYR A 389 20.17 -3.12 9.15
N CYS A 390 21.36 -3.71 9.31
CA CYS A 390 22.56 -2.95 9.66
C CYS A 390 22.87 -1.89 8.59
N ASN A 391 22.74 -2.24 7.31
CA ASN A 391 22.95 -1.31 6.21
C ASN A 391 21.91 -0.19 6.21
N LEU A 392 20.63 -0.52 6.45
CA LEU A 392 19.56 0.46 6.58
C LEU A 392 19.87 1.45 7.71
N LEU A 393 20.09 0.95 8.93
CA LEU A 393 20.28 1.76 10.12
C LEU A 393 21.55 2.61 10.05
N ARG A 394 22.63 2.07 9.47
CA ARG A 394 23.93 2.75 9.41
C ARG A 394 24.02 3.77 8.27
N TYR A 395 23.41 3.48 7.11
CA TYR A 395 23.67 4.26 5.89
C TYR A 395 22.42 4.90 5.27
N HIS A 396 21.26 4.24 5.30
CA HIS A 396 20.15 4.59 4.38
C HIS A 396 18.87 5.09 5.05
N LEU A 397 18.87 5.36 6.36
CA LEU A 397 17.71 5.96 7.04
C LEU A 397 17.30 7.32 6.46
N GLY A 398 18.25 8.11 5.94
CA GLY A 398 17.97 9.41 5.32
C GLY A 398 17.20 9.27 4.01
N THR A 399 17.59 8.30 3.18
CA THR A 399 16.87 7.99 1.93
C THR A 399 15.44 7.55 2.22
N VAL A 400 15.24 6.70 3.24
CA VAL A 400 13.90 6.29 3.64
C VAL A 400 13.10 7.46 4.22
N ALA A 401 13.73 8.34 5.01
CA ALA A 401 13.09 9.55 5.52
C ALA A 401 12.62 10.48 4.40
N LEU A 402 13.45 10.70 3.37
CA LEU A 402 13.11 11.50 2.19
C LEU A 402 11.98 10.86 1.37
N GLY A 403 12.10 9.59 0.98
CA GLY A 403 11.08 8.93 0.16
C GLY A 403 9.73 8.85 0.87
N SER A 404 9.73 8.55 2.18
CA SER A 404 8.50 8.52 2.98
C SER A 404 7.89 9.90 3.20
N PHE A 405 8.71 10.96 3.31
CA PHE A 405 8.24 12.34 3.44
C PHE A 405 7.46 12.78 2.20
N VAL A 406 7.98 12.49 0.99
CA VAL A 406 7.33 12.86 -0.27
C VAL A 406 5.95 12.20 -0.39
N ILE A 407 5.84 10.91 -0.04
CA ILE A 407 4.56 10.19 -0.05
C ILE A 407 3.61 10.78 1.00
N ALA A 408 4.08 11.00 2.23
CA ALA A 408 3.27 11.53 3.32
C ALA A 408 2.76 12.94 3.03
N LEU A 409 3.56 13.79 2.37
CA LEU A 409 3.16 15.13 1.97
C LEU A 409 1.98 15.09 0.99
N VAL A 410 2.05 14.23 -0.03
CA VAL A 410 0.95 14.08 -0.99
C VAL A 410 -0.30 13.48 -0.33
N GLN A 411 -0.13 12.51 0.57
CA GLN A 411 -1.24 11.96 1.37
C GLN A 411 -1.92 13.03 2.23
N PHE A 412 -1.12 13.88 2.87
CA PHE A 412 -1.62 14.97 3.69
C PHE A 412 -2.36 16.03 2.87
N LEU A 413 -1.78 16.47 1.74
CA LEU A 413 -2.44 17.39 0.83
C LEU A 413 -3.76 16.83 0.30
N ARG A 414 -3.80 15.53 -0.04
CA ARG A 414 -5.04 14.85 -0.46
C ARG A 414 -6.08 14.81 0.66
N ALA A 415 -5.67 14.51 1.89
CA ALA A 415 -6.54 14.49 3.06
C ALA A 415 -7.11 15.88 3.37
N MET A 416 -6.27 16.92 3.33
CA MET A 416 -6.69 18.31 3.50
C MET A 416 -7.69 18.73 2.43
N LEU A 417 -7.38 18.44 1.15
CA LEU A 417 -8.29 18.76 0.06
C LEU A 417 -9.62 18.02 0.23
N LYS A 418 -9.61 16.75 0.61
CA LYS A 418 -10.82 15.97 0.89
C LYS A 418 -11.69 16.63 1.96
N LEU A 419 -11.09 17.10 3.05
CA LEU A 419 -11.82 17.80 4.10
C LEU A 419 -12.37 19.15 3.63
N LEU A 420 -11.54 19.95 2.96
CA LEU A 420 -11.95 21.27 2.44
C LEU A 420 -13.11 21.13 1.46
N MET A 421 -13.04 20.18 0.55
CA MET A 421 -14.13 19.92 -0.39
C MET A 421 -15.38 19.45 0.34
N HIS A 422 -15.26 18.62 1.39
CA HIS A 422 -16.44 18.24 2.16
C HIS A 422 -17.12 19.47 2.82
N ALA A 423 -16.32 20.40 3.35
CA ALA A 423 -16.83 21.61 3.98
C ALA A 423 -17.42 22.63 2.99
N VAL A 424 -16.87 22.71 1.77
CA VAL A 424 -17.27 23.71 0.75
C VAL A 424 -18.28 23.13 -0.27
N ARG A 425 -18.49 21.82 -0.30
CA ARG A 425 -19.36 21.16 -1.30
C ARG A 425 -20.81 21.61 -1.12
N ASN A 426 -21.20 22.56 -1.96
CA ASN A 426 -22.60 22.89 -2.16
C ASN A 426 -23.22 21.88 -3.17
N PRO A 427 -24.19 21.05 -2.76
CA PRO A 427 -24.79 20.04 -3.62
C PRO A 427 -25.48 20.61 -4.88
N GLN A 428 -25.76 21.92 -4.92
CA GLN A 428 -26.40 22.56 -6.07
C GLN A 428 -25.43 22.87 -7.23
N ASN A 429 -24.12 23.01 -6.97
CA ASN A 429 -23.15 23.36 -8.02
C ASN A 429 -22.43 22.12 -8.58
N ARG A 430 -22.98 21.57 -9.67
CA ARG A 430 -22.47 20.37 -10.35
C ARG A 430 -21.04 20.53 -10.87
N VAL A 431 -20.66 21.72 -11.33
CA VAL A 431 -19.31 22.00 -11.88
C VAL A 431 -18.25 21.90 -10.78
N THR A 432 -18.53 22.50 -9.62
CA THR A 432 -17.60 22.46 -8.48
C THR A 432 -17.42 21.03 -7.96
N SER A 433 -18.51 20.25 -7.89
CA SER A 433 -18.45 18.84 -7.51
C SER A 433 -17.62 18.01 -8.50
N PHE A 434 -17.79 18.20 -9.80
CA PHE A 434 -17.01 17.50 -10.81
C PHE A 434 -15.51 17.84 -10.75
N LEU A 435 -15.15 19.13 -10.58
CA LEU A 435 -13.75 19.56 -10.46
C LEU A 435 -13.09 18.96 -9.21
N PHE A 436 -13.83 18.86 -8.10
CA PHE A 436 -13.37 18.23 -6.87
C PHE A 436 -13.12 16.73 -7.04
N ASP A 437 -14.04 16.01 -7.68
CA ASP A 437 -13.88 14.58 -7.98
C ASP A 437 -12.68 14.32 -8.92
N CYS A 438 -12.50 15.17 -9.94
CA CYS A 438 -11.36 15.11 -10.86
C CYS A 438 -10.02 15.36 -10.14
N CYS A 439 -9.93 16.41 -9.30
CA CYS A 439 -8.71 16.72 -8.56
C CYS A 439 -8.33 15.60 -7.57
N GLN A 440 -9.31 15.01 -6.87
CA GLN A 440 -9.07 13.85 -6.01
C GLN A 440 -8.54 12.65 -6.79
N CYS A 441 -9.11 12.37 -7.97
CA CYS A 441 -8.62 11.31 -8.84
C CYS A 441 -7.17 11.56 -9.26
N CYS A 442 -6.83 12.77 -9.72
CA CYS A 442 -5.47 13.14 -10.12
C CYS A 442 -4.46 13.02 -8.97
N LEU A 443 -4.79 13.51 -7.77
CA LEU A 443 -3.91 13.39 -6.59
C LEU A 443 -3.76 11.93 -6.16
N GLN A 444 -4.82 11.12 -6.26
CA GLN A 444 -4.73 9.69 -5.97
C GLN A 444 -3.83 8.97 -6.99
N CYS A 445 -3.95 9.26 -8.28
CA CYS A 445 -3.05 8.74 -9.31
C CYS A 445 -1.60 9.15 -9.06
N PHE A 446 -1.36 10.41 -8.68
CA PHE A 446 -0.04 10.91 -8.36
C PHE A 446 0.55 10.25 -7.11
N GLU A 447 -0.24 10.05 -6.04
CA GLU A 447 0.15 9.31 -4.85
C GLU A 447 0.61 7.89 -5.21
N ARG A 448 -0.17 7.17 -6.04
CA ARG A 448 0.16 5.81 -6.49
C ARG A 448 1.44 5.77 -7.33
N PHE A 449 1.61 6.72 -8.24
CA PHE A 449 2.84 6.83 -9.04
C PHE A 449 4.06 7.09 -8.16
N LEU A 450 3.96 8.00 -7.18
CA LEU A 450 5.07 8.28 -6.26
C LEU A 450 5.39 7.08 -5.37
N GLN A 451 4.39 6.35 -4.88
CA GLN A 451 4.59 5.09 -4.14
C GLN A 451 5.36 4.07 -4.99
N TYR A 452 4.95 3.90 -6.25
CA TYR A 452 5.62 3.01 -7.19
C TYR A 452 7.07 3.43 -7.43
N LEU A 453 7.33 4.70 -7.75
CA LEU A 453 8.69 5.20 -8.00
C LEU A 453 9.58 5.07 -6.75
N THR A 454 9.06 5.44 -5.59
CA THR A 454 9.78 5.39 -4.30
C THR A 454 10.16 3.97 -3.92
N ARG A 455 9.24 3.00 -4.11
CA ARG A 455 9.52 1.56 -3.89
C ARG A 455 10.68 1.08 -4.75
N ASN A 456 10.66 1.40 -6.05
CA ASN A 456 11.73 1.01 -6.96
C ASN A 456 13.06 1.73 -6.66
N ALA A 457 13.00 3.00 -6.23
CA ALA A 457 14.17 3.74 -5.77
C ALA A 457 14.82 3.08 -4.54
N TYR A 458 14.02 2.63 -3.57
CA TYR A 458 14.54 1.89 -2.42
C TYR A 458 15.25 0.59 -2.81
N ILE A 459 14.72 -0.14 -3.79
CA ILE A 459 15.37 -1.36 -4.29
C ILE A 459 16.76 -1.04 -4.85
N LEU A 460 16.89 0.01 -5.67
CA LEU A 460 18.17 0.41 -6.25
C LEU A 460 19.14 1.02 -5.23
N THR A 461 18.65 1.78 -4.24
CA THR A 461 19.49 2.20 -3.11
C THR A 461 19.98 1.00 -2.32
N ALA A 462 19.14 -0.02 -2.10
CA ALA A 462 19.56 -1.24 -1.42
C ALA A 462 20.67 -1.97 -2.19
N MET A 463 20.63 -1.97 -3.52
CA MET A 463 21.67 -2.56 -4.39
C MET A 463 22.96 -1.73 -4.43
N HIS A 464 22.90 -0.48 -4.90
CA HIS A 464 24.09 0.34 -5.20
C HIS A 464 24.56 1.23 -4.05
N GLY A 465 23.68 1.52 -3.09
CA GLY A 465 23.95 2.48 -2.01
C GLY A 465 23.84 3.95 -2.43
N ASP A 466 23.14 4.24 -3.53
CA ASP A 466 22.96 5.60 -4.04
C ASP A 466 21.85 6.39 -3.31
N PRO A 467 21.95 7.73 -3.22
CA PRO A 467 20.93 8.59 -2.62
C PRO A 467 19.61 8.57 -3.41
N PHE A 468 18.52 8.98 -2.75
CA PHE A 468 17.14 8.78 -3.23
C PHE A 468 16.89 9.23 -4.67
N CYS A 469 17.25 10.47 -5.01
CA CYS A 469 16.97 11.03 -6.34
C CYS A 469 17.77 10.33 -7.45
N GLN A 470 19.02 9.95 -7.17
CA GLN A 470 19.86 9.22 -8.12
C GLN A 470 19.31 7.81 -8.34
N ALA A 471 18.99 7.10 -7.25
CA ALA A 471 18.38 5.78 -7.31
C ALA A 471 17.02 5.81 -8.03
N GLY A 472 16.17 6.82 -7.77
CA GLY A 472 14.89 7.01 -8.44
C GLY A 472 15.03 7.29 -9.94
N ARG A 473 16.03 8.08 -10.35
CA ARG A 473 16.32 8.32 -11.77
C ARG A 473 16.76 7.03 -12.48
N ASN A 474 17.65 6.27 -11.84
CA ASN A 474 18.13 4.99 -12.36
C ASN A 474 16.97 3.97 -12.44
N ALA A 475 16.11 3.94 -11.42
CA ALA A 475 14.92 3.10 -11.38
C ALA A 475 14.00 3.40 -12.54
N PHE A 476 13.66 4.66 -12.73
CA PHE A 476 12.80 5.09 -13.82
C PHE A 476 13.40 4.68 -15.18
N ARG A 477 14.70 4.93 -15.41
CA ARG A 477 15.37 4.54 -16.66
C ARG A 477 15.32 3.04 -16.93
N LEU A 478 15.69 2.20 -15.94
CA LEU A 478 15.67 0.74 -16.05
C LEU A 478 14.26 0.22 -16.41
N LEU A 479 13.24 0.80 -15.77
CA LEU A 479 11.85 0.42 -15.96
C LEU A 479 11.32 0.89 -17.32
N THR A 480 11.60 2.12 -17.75
CA THR A 480 11.12 2.64 -19.04
C THR A 480 11.78 1.94 -20.23
N ASN A 481 13.07 1.59 -20.12
CA ASN A 481 13.77 0.85 -21.17
C ASN A 481 13.16 -0.55 -21.41
N ASN A 482 12.44 -1.08 -20.42
CA ASN A 482 11.82 -2.39 -20.45
C ASN A 482 10.30 -2.33 -20.18
N ALA A 483 9.64 -1.21 -20.51
CA ALA A 483 8.27 -0.89 -20.05
C ALA A 483 7.25 -2.02 -20.27
N LEU A 484 7.24 -2.67 -21.44
CA LEU A 484 6.33 -3.78 -21.73
C LEU A 484 6.58 -5.02 -20.84
N ARG A 485 7.84 -5.27 -20.44
CA ARG A 485 8.18 -6.37 -19.52
C ARG A 485 7.73 -6.02 -18.11
N VAL A 486 8.00 -4.80 -17.68
CA VAL A 486 7.60 -4.26 -16.37
C VAL A 486 6.08 -4.32 -16.23
N PHE A 487 5.35 -3.76 -17.20
CA PHE A 487 3.88 -3.76 -17.21
C PHE A 487 3.31 -5.17 -17.13
N ALA A 488 3.90 -6.11 -17.88
CA ALA A 488 3.45 -7.49 -17.86
C ALA A 488 3.66 -8.18 -16.50
N ILE A 489 4.79 -7.90 -15.84
CA ILE A 489 5.12 -8.46 -14.54
C ILE A 489 4.20 -7.89 -13.45
N ASN A 490 4.02 -6.56 -13.43
CA ASN A 490 3.17 -5.92 -12.45
C ASN A 490 1.72 -6.35 -12.63
N SER A 491 1.16 -6.27 -13.84
CA SER A 491 -0.26 -6.64 -14.06
C SER A 491 -0.58 -8.10 -13.77
N VAL A 492 0.19 -9.05 -14.33
CA VAL A 492 -0.06 -10.49 -14.12
C VAL A 492 0.31 -10.90 -12.70
N GLY A 493 1.42 -10.36 -12.17
CA GLY A 493 1.88 -10.66 -10.82
C GLY A 493 0.90 -10.19 -9.75
N ASP A 494 0.44 -8.94 -9.85
CA ASP A 494 -0.55 -8.38 -8.93
C ASP A 494 -1.84 -9.19 -8.94
N PHE A 495 -2.31 -9.58 -10.14
CA PHE A 495 -3.53 -10.37 -10.27
C PHE A 495 -3.39 -11.77 -9.65
N VAL A 496 -2.25 -12.44 -9.85
CA VAL A 496 -1.94 -13.72 -9.20
C VAL A 496 -1.92 -13.57 -7.68
N LEU A 497 -1.31 -12.51 -7.15
CA LEU A 497 -1.24 -12.25 -5.72
C LEU A 497 -2.61 -11.86 -5.13
N VAL A 498 -3.47 -11.19 -5.89
CA VAL A 498 -4.86 -10.93 -5.49
C VAL A 498 -5.64 -12.23 -5.40
N LEU A 499 -5.55 -13.11 -6.39
CA LEU A 499 -6.22 -14.41 -6.36
C LEU A 499 -5.71 -15.31 -5.22
N ALA A 500 -4.42 -15.21 -4.91
CA ALA A 500 -3.84 -15.86 -3.74
C ALA A 500 -4.48 -15.35 -2.43
N LYS A 501 -4.72 -14.03 -2.28
CA LYS A 501 -5.44 -13.46 -1.12
C LYS A 501 -6.90 -13.93 -1.07
N VAL A 502 -7.59 -13.90 -2.20
CA VAL A 502 -8.99 -14.35 -2.31
C VAL A 502 -9.12 -15.83 -1.93
N PHE A 503 -8.21 -16.68 -2.40
CA PHE A 503 -8.18 -18.10 -2.03
C PHE A 503 -8.10 -18.31 -0.52
N VAL A 504 -7.20 -17.60 0.17
CA VAL A 504 -7.07 -17.71 1.63
C VAL A 504 -8.36 -17.28 2.34
N VAL A 505 -8.96 -16.16 1.94
CA VAL A 505 -10.20 -15.65 2.55
C VAL A 505 -11.36 -16.60 2.30
N VAL A 506 -11.53 -17.09 1.07
CA VAL A 506 -12.62 -18.00 0.72
C VAL A 506 -12.45 -19.36 1.40
N ALA A 507 -11.26 -19.95 1.37
CA ALA A 507 -11.00 -21.24 2.01
C ALA A 507 -11.24 -21.17 3.53
N THR A 508 -10.74 -20.12 4.18
CA THR A 508 -10.99 -19.89 5.62
C THR A 508 -12.48 -19.62 5.90
N GLY A 509 -13.14 -18.85 5.03
CA GLY A 509 -14.56 -18.53 5.13
C GLY A 509 -15.45 -19.78 5.01
N LEU A 510 -15.18 -20.67 4.06
CA LEU A 510 -15.95 -21.92 3.89
C LEU A 510 -15.84 -22.82 5.14
N ILE A 511 -14.64 -22.97 5.69
CA ILE A 511 -14.44 -23.70 6.95
C ILE A 511 -15.12 -22.98 8.11
N GLY A 512 -15.06 -21.64 8.12
CA GLY A 512 -15.73 -20.80 9.12
C GLY A 512 -17.24 -20.98 9.12
N VAL A 513 -17.88 -21.01 7.95
CA VAL A 513 -19.31 -21.29 7.79
C VAL A 513 -19.64 -22.65 8.41
N GLU A 514 -18.91 -23.69 8.02
CA GLU A 514 -19.13 -25.05 8.54
C GLU A 514 -18.94 -25.20 10.05
N LEU A 515 -17.99 -24.47 10.65
CA LEU A 515 -17.72 -24.53 12.09
C LEU A 515 -18.71 -23.70 12.90
N ILE A 516 -19.02 -22.48 12.44
CA ILE A 516 -19.88 -21.53 13.16
C ILE A 516 -21.35 -21.95 13.05
N GLN A 517 -21.80 -22.45 11.88
CA GLN A 517 -23.19 -22.90 11.72
C GLN A 517 -23.54 -24.14 12.56
N LYS A 518 -22.54 -24.92 13.00
CA LYS A 518 -22.76 -26.07 13.91
C LYS A 518 -23.02 -25.66 15.36
N LYS A 519 -22.80 -24.39 15.72
CA LYS A 519 -23.14 -23.87 17.05
C LYS A 519 -24.60 -23.48 17.12
N VAL A 520 -25.33 -24.15 17.99
CA VAL A 520 -26.72 -23.82 18.32
C VAL A 520 -26.74 -22.63 19.28
N GLY A 521 -27.66 -21.68 19.08
CA GLY A 521 -27.86 -20.55 19.98
C GLY A 521 -27.11 -19.26 19.60
N LEU A 522 -26.55 -19.18 18.40
CA LEU A 522 -26.00 -17.91 17.87
C LEU A 522 -27.10 -17.07 17.22
N HIS A 523 -27.16 -15.78 17.54
CA HIS A 523 -28.11 -14.84 16.97
C HIS A 523 -27.66 -14.35 15.58
N HIS A 524 -26.38 -13.96 15.47
CA HIS A 524 -25.78 -13.34 14.29
C HIS A 524 -24.48 -14.06 13.87
N PRO A 525 -24.56 -15.31 13.36
CA PRO A 525 -23.37 -16.12 13.01
C PRO A 525 -22.51 -15.51 11.89
N TYR A 526 -23.05 -14.58 11.10
CA TYR A 526 -22.32 -13.86 10.06
C TYR A 526 -21.33 -12.83 10.61
N VAL A 527 -21.55 -12.27 11.81
CA VAL A 527 -20.67 -11.24 12.39
C VAL A 527 -19.29 -11.83 12.72
N PRO A 528 -19.17 -12.94 13.48
CA PRO A 528 -17.89 -13.61 13.67
C PRO A 528 -17.24 -14.05 12.35
N LEU A 529 -18.03 -14.51 11.37
CA LEU A 529 -17.52 -14.92 10.07
C LEU A 529 -16.89 -13.75 9.30
N ILE A 530 -17.52 -12.57 9.31
CA ILE A 530 -16.98 -11.35 8.70
C ILE A 530 -15.69 -10.94 9.41
N LEU A 531 -15.65 -10.96 10.75
CA LEU A 531 -14.45 -10.61 11.51
C LEU A 531 -13.28 -11.55 11.20
N VAL A 532 -13.53 -12.86 11.14
CA VAL A 532 -12.54 -13.86 10.71
C VAL A 532 -12.11 -13.62 9.26
N GLY A 533 -13.05 -13.28 8.36
CA GLY A 533 -12.75 -12.96 6.97
C GLY A 533 -11.84 -11.74 6.83
N ILE A 534 -12.09 -10.67 7.60
CA ILE A 534 -11.22 -9.49 7.68
C ILE A 534 -9.84 -9.89 8.19
N PHE A 535 -9.77 -10.66 9.28
CA PHE A 535 -8.50 -11.14 9.82
C PHE A 535 -7.73 -11.99 8.80
N ALA A 536 -8.38 -12.94 8.13
CA ALA A 536 -7.78 -13.78 7.10
C ALA A 536 -7.26 -12.96 5.91
N TYR A 537 -8.00 -11.93 5.49
CA TYR A 537 -7.54 -11.01 4.45
C TYR A 537 -6.29 -10.25 4.90
N LEU A 538 -6.27 -9.75 6.13
CA LEU A 538 -5.09 -9.05 6.68
C LEU A 538 -3.88 -9.98 6.67
N VAL A 539 -3.99 -11.18 7.25
CA VAL A 539 -2.90 -12.18 7.27
C VAL A 539 -2.41 -12.49 5.85
N ALA A 540 -3.31 -12.79 4.91
CA ALA A 540 -2.95 -13.05 3.53
C ALA A 540 -2.24 -11.85 2.88
N HIS A 541 -2.75 -10.64 3.11
CA HIS A 541 -2.15 -9.41 2.61
C HIS A 541 -0.70 -9.26 3.10
N CYS A 542 -0.43 -9.49 4.39
CA CYS A 542 0.92 -9.42 4.98
C CYS A 542 1.94 -10.26 4.19
N PHE A 543 1.62 -11.54 3.99
CA PHE A 543 2.50 -12.50 3.32
C PHE A 543 2.68 -12.19 1.85
N MET A 544 1.60 -11.81 1.16
CA MET A 544 1.65 -11.51 -0.26
C MET A 544 2.45 -10.23 -0.54
N THR A 545 2.39 -9.22 0.34
CA THR A 545 3.22 -8.00 0.19
C THR A 545 4.72 -8.30 0.26
N VAL A 546 5.17 -9.23 1.13
CA VAL A 546 6.59 -9.66 1.17
C VAL A 546 6.98 -10.36 -0.13
N TYR A 547 6.09 -11.22 -0.62
CA TYR A 547 6.31 -11.93 -1.87
C TYR A 547 6.40 -10.96 -3.06
N GLU A 548 5.49 -9.99 -3.13
CA GLU A 548 5.46 -8.92 -4.13
C GLU A 548 6.78 -8.12 -4.14
N MET A 549 7.23 -7.67 -2.96
CA MET A 549 8.51 -6.96 -2.82
C MET A 549 9.71 -7.82 -3.26
N THR A 550 9.65 -9.13 -3.01
CA THR A 550 10.70 -10.07 -3.43
C THR A 550 10.74 -10.22 -4.95
N VAL A 551 9.58 -10.38 -5.61
CA VAL A 551 9.48 -10.48 -7.07
C VAL A 551 10.02 -9.23 -7.73
N ASP A 552 9.63 -8.04 -7.26
CA ASP A 552 10.12 -6.76 -7.79
C ASP A 552 11.63 -6.61 -7.63
N THR A 553 12.15 -6.98 -6.46
CA THR A 553 13.59 -6.90 -6.20
C THR A 553 14.36 -7.83 -7.14
N ILE A 554 13.91 -9.07 -7.31
CA ILE A 554 14.55 -10.02 -8.24
C ILE A 554 14.47 -9.50 -9.66
N PHE A 555 13.35 -8.90 -10.05
CA PHE A 555 13.20 -8.33 -11.38
C PHE A 555 14.18 -7.17 -11.62
N LEU A 556 14.32 -6.24 -10.68
CA LEU A 556 15.32 -5.17 -10.79
C LEU A 556 16.75 -5.70 -10.76
N CYS A 557 17.05 -6.70 -9.92
CA CYS A 557 18.36 -7.38 -9.94
C CYS A 557 18.64 -8.05 -11.29
N PHE A 558 17.62 -8.65 -11.90
CA PHE A 558 17.72 -9.26 -13.23
C PHE A 558 17.96 -8.22 -14.33
N CYS A 559 17.27 -7.08 -14.29
CA CYS A 559 17.50 -5.98 -15.22
C CYS A 559 18.92 -5.44 -15.08
N GLU A 560 19.38 -5.22 -13.85
CA GLU A 560 20.73 -4.77 -13.55
C GLU A 560 21.79 -5.78 -14.02
N ASP A 561 21.59 -7.08 -13.78
CA ASP A 561 22.47 -8.15 -14.25
C ASP A 561 22.53 -8.18 -15.79
N CYS A 562 21.43 -7.87 -16.48
CA CYS A 562 21.39 -7.78 -17.94
C CYS A 562 22.14 -6.57 -18.52
N GLU A 563 22.19 -5.44 -17.79
CA GLU A 563 22.89 -4.23 -18.22
C GLU A 563 24.38 -4.26 -17.86
N SER A 564 24.71 -4.77 -16.67
CA SER A 564 26.07 -4.74 -16.11
C SER A 564 26.96 -5.91 -16.54
N ASN A 565 26.38 -7.06 -16.91
CA ASN A 565 27.10 -8.27 -17.28
C ASN A 565 26.81 -8.69 -18.73
N ASP A 566 27.82 -9.21 -19.43
CA ASP A 566 27.73 -9.61 -20.84
C ASP A 566 27.49 -11.13 -21.02
N GLY A 567 27.82 -11.92 -20.00
CA GLY A 567 27.75 -13.38 -20.01
C GLY A 567 28.98 -14.06 -20.59
N ILE A 568 30.01 -13.30 -20.97
CA ILE A 568 31.25 -13.82 -21.56
C ILE A 568 32.42 -13.42 -20.67
N SER A 569 32.77 -12.12 -20.64
CA SER A 569 33.81 -11.60 -19.77
C SER A 569 33.33 -11.49 -18.32
N ARG A 570 32.06 -11.16 -18.14
CA ARG A 570 31.38 -11.03 -16.86
C ARG A 570 30.19 -11.99 -16.84
N PRO A 571 30.32 -13.16 -16.19
CA PRO A 571 29.26 -14.15 -16.16
C PRO A 571 28.06 -13.67 -15.35
N TYR A 572 26.85 -13.87 -15.88
CA TYR A 572 25.60 -13.50 -15.21
C TYR A 572 25.42 -14.18 -13.85
N TYR A 573 24.70 -13.52 -12.94
CA TYR A 573 24.31 -14.05 -11.64
C TYR A 573 22.93 -14.70 -11.63
N MET A 574 22.09 -14.38 -12.62
CA MET A 574 20.76 -14.95 -12.80
C MET A 574 20.79 -16.48 -13.00
N SER A 575 19.67 -17.14 -12.71
CA SER A 575 19.56 -18.59 -12.90
C SER A 575 19.51 -18.96 -14.38
N ARG A 576 19.86 -20.22 -14.70
CA ARG A 576 19.78 -20.77 -16.07
C ARG A 576 18.43 -20.50 -16.75
N GLY A 577 17.32 -20.62 -16.01
CA GLY A 577 15.98 -20.38 -16.56
C GLY A 577 15.73 -18.93 -17.00
N LEU A 578 16.27 -17.94 -16.28
CA LEU A 578 16.21 -16.53 -16.68
C LEU A 578 17.16 -16.25 -17.84
N MET A 579 18.36 -16.83 -17.82
CA MET A 579 19.37 -16.67 -18.86
C MET A 579 18.88 -17.21 -20.21
N GLU A 580 18.29 -18.41 -20.21
CA GLU A 580 17.69 -19.03 -21.39
C GLU A 580 16.60 -18.13 -22.00
N PHE A 581 15.78 -17.49 -21.16
CA PHE A 581 14.78 -16.53 -21.61
C PHE A 581 15.40 -15.31 -22.32
N VAL A 582 16.48 -14.74 -21.77
CA VAL A 582 17.21 -13.62 -22.37
C VAL A 582 17.82 -14.03 -23.70
N GLN A 583 18.49 -15.19 -23.76
CA GLN A 583 19.12 -15.69 -24.98
C GLN A 583 18.08 -15.97 -26.08
N ASN A 584 16.96 -16.61 -25.74
CA ASN A 584 15.87 -16.87 -26.68
C ASN A 584 15.28 -15.57 -27.23
N SER A 585 15.20 -14.53 -26.39
CA SER A 585 14.77 -13.19 -26.82
C SER A 585 15.78 -12.53 -27.76
N LYS A 586 17.08 -12.58 -27.45
CA LYS A 586 18.16 -12.05 -28.31
C LYS A 586 18.22 -12.78 -29.67
N LYS A 587 18.09 -14.11 -29.67
CA LYS A 587 18.02 -14.92 -30.90
C LYS A 587 16.83 -14.54 -31.77
N ALA A 588 15.64 -14.40 -31.19
CA ALA A 588 14.44 -14.00 -31.93
C ALA A 588 14.60 -12.62 -32.59
N LEU A 589 15.20 -11.65 -31.90
CA LEU A 589 15.52 -10.33 -32.46
C LEU A 589 16.53 -10.43 -33.61
N SER A 590 17.60 -11.21 -33.45
CA SER A 590 18.60 -11.38 -34.51
C SER A 590 18.06 -12.06 -35.77
N ILE A 591 17.04 -12.92 -35.64
CA ILE A 591 16.34 -13.54 -36.77
C ILE A 591 15.43 -12.51 -37.45
N ALA A 592 14.72 -11.69 -36.66
CA ALA A 592 13.92 -10.58 -37.19
C ALA A 592 14.79 -9.61 -37.99
N ASP A 593 15.93 -9.17 -37.44
CA ASP A 593 16.87 -8.26 -38.11
C ASP A 593 17.43 -8.86 -39.42
N LYS A 594 17.72 -10.17 -39.43
CA LYS A 594 18.15 -10.89 -40.64
C LYS A 594 17.04 -11.01 -41.67
N SER A 595 15.79 -11.16 -41.25
CA SER A 595 14.63 -11.23 -42.16
C SER A 595 14.26 -9.87 -42.75
N SER A 596 14.44 -8.78 -42.00
CA SER A 596 14.31 -7.39 -42.50
C SER A 596 15.54 -6.91 -43.28
N GLY A 597 16.66 -7.62 -43.20
CA GLY A 597 17.91 -7.35 -43.91
C GLY A 597 17.91 -7.74 -45.40
N GLY A 598 16.81 -8.26 -45.94
CA GLY A 598 16.66 -8.63 -47.36
C GLY A 598 16.55 -7.44 -48.33
N THR A 599 16.53 -6.19 -47.86
CA THR A 599 16.43 -5.01 -48.75
C THR A 599 17.23 -3.80 -48.25
N ARG A 600 18.49 -4.01 -47.83
CA ARG A 600 19.47 -2.91 -47.80
C ARG A 600 20.81 -3.38 -48.34
N GLN A 601 20.97 -3.10 -49.63
CA GLN A 601 22.21 -3.21 -50.38
C GLN A 601 23.29 -2.33 -49.75
N SER A 602 24.44 -2.96 -49.48
CA SER A 602 25.79 -2.41 -49.30
C SER A 602 25.93 -0.93 -48.88
N VAL A 603 26.40 -0.69 -47.64
CA VAL A 603 27.58 0.17 -47.44
C VAL A 603 28.42 -0.48 -46.34
N ARG A 604 29.53 -1.08 -46.75
CA ARG A 604 30.62 -1.54 -45.91
C ARG A 604 31.70 -0.46 -46.04
N ASP A 605 31.97 0.26 -44.96
CA ASP A 605 33.17 1.09 -44.69
C ASP A 605 32.98 1.59 -43.26
N GLY A 606 33.92 1.63 -42.31
CA GLY A 606 35.35 1.42 -42.28
C GLY A 606 35.86 2.15 -41.03
N LYS A 607 36.45 1.40 -40.08
CA LYS A 607 37.42 1.77 -39.03
C LYS A 607 37.36 3.12 -38.26
N ALA A 608 37.63 2.97 -36.94
CA ALA A 608 38.28 3.90 -36.00
C ALA A 608 37.39 5.04 -35.46
N TRP A 609 37.37 5.36 -34.16
CA TRP A 609 38.51 5.87 -33.37
C TRP A 609 38.32 5.67 -31.84
N MET A 610 39.42 5.32 -31.15
CA MET A 610 39.69 5.69 -29.75
C MET A 610 40.52 6.98 -29.73
N GLY A 611 40.28 7.85 -28.74
CA GLY A 611 41.34 8.64 -28.08
C GLY A 611 41.52 10.12 -28.46
N ALA A 612 41.72 10.92 -27.39
CA ALA A 612 42.48 12.18 -27.28
C ALA A 612 41.79 13.56 -27.50
N SER A 613 41.58 14.22 -26.36
CA SER A 613 41.72 15.65 -26.00
C SER A 613 42.27 16.65 -27.03
N ALA A 614 41.54 17.77 -27.25
CA ALA A 614 42.02 19.17 -27.16
C ALA A 614 40.98 20.19 -27.71
N LYS A 615 40.80 21.30 -26.97
CA LYS A 615 40.09 22.58 -27.31
C LYS A 615 41.02 23.51 -28.15
N PRO A 616 40.67 24.77 -28.58
CA PRO A 616 39.40 25.52 -28.68
C PRO A 616 39.21 26.35 -30.00
N ASN A 617 38.15 27.19 -30.03
CA ASN A 617 37.83 28.36 -30.89
C ASN A 617 37.26 28.07 -32.30
N GLY A 618 36.22 28.75 -32.81
CA GLY A 618 35.38 29.84 -32.33
C GLY A 618 34.37 30.25 -33.42
N GLY A 619 33.15 30.64 -33.03
CA GLY A 619 32.44 31.80 -33.60
C GLY A 619 31.40 31.55 -34.70
N GLY A 620 30.12 31.73 -34.37
CA GLY A 620 29.02 31.86 -35.35
C GLY A 620 27.66 31.38 -34.84
N SER A 621 26.82 32.29 -34.35
CA SER A 621 25.37 32.13 -34.07
C SER A 621 24.55 32.50 -35.32
N PRO A 622 23.20 32.42 -35.31
CA PRO A 622 22.32 31.31 -34.93
C PRO A 622 21.22 31.06 -35.99
N ALA A 623 20.79 29.82 -36.25
CA ALA A 623 19.49 29.59 -36.91
C ALA A 623 18.96 28.17 -36.73
N THR A 624 17.68 28.09 -36.36
CA THR A 624 16.74 26.97 -36.56
C THR A 624 17.01 25.66 -35.82
N ALA A 625 16.63 25.66 -34.54
CA ALA A 625 16.27 24.46 -33.79
C ALA A 625 14.81 24.08 -34.10
N GLN A 626 14.56 23.27 -35.14
CA GLN A 626 13.28 22.56 -35.28
C GLN A 626 13.36 21.46 -36.34
N GLN A 627 13.84 20.26 -35.97
CA GLN A 627 13.57 18.95 -36.62
C GLN A 627 14.56 17.89 -36.13
N ARG A 628 14.31 17.33 -34.94
CA ARG A 628 14.88 16.05 -34.50
C ARG A 628 14.07 15.47 -33.36
N ALA A 629 12.79 15.23 -33.62
CA ALA A 629 11.87 14.57 -32.70
C ALA A 629 10.76 13.83 -33.47
N THR A 630 11.13 13.09 -34.52
CA THR A 630 10.20 12.22 -35.27
C THR A 630 11.02 11.19 -36.05
N ALA A 631 11.54 10.18 -35.35
CA ALA A 631 12.12 8.99 -35.98
C ALA A 631 12.14 7.79 -35.02
N ILE A 632 11.07 7.61 -34.23
CA ILE A 632 10.78 6.33 -33.54
C ILE A 632 9.25 6.19 -33.50
N SER A 633 8.65 6.00 -34.66
CA SER A 633 7.25 5.58 -34.81
C SER A 633 7.08 5.06 -36.23
N GLU A 634 7.67 3.90 -36.51
CA GLU A 634 7.32 3.05 -37.65
C GLU A 634 8.15 1.78 -37.54
N THR A 635 7.50 0.69 -37.13
CA THR A 635 7.78 -0.73 -37.45
C THR A 635 6.89 -1.59 -36.54
N VAL A 636 5.58 -1.50 -36.81
CA VAL A 636 4.65 -2.60 -36.58
C VAL A 636 4.09 -2.92 -37.96
N ASP A 637 4.51 -4.05 -38.51
CA ASP A 637 3.70 -4.94 -39.34
C ASP A 637 4.03 -6.38 -38.91
#